data_AF-A0A2V0RC18-F1
#
_entry.id   AF-A0A2V0RC18-F1
#
_cell.length_a   1.000
_cell.length_b   1.000
_cell.length_c   1.000
_cell.angle_alpha   90.00
_cell.angle_beta   90.00
_cell.angle_gamma   90.00
#
_symmetry.space_group_name_H-M   'P 1'
#
loop_
_entity.id
_entity.type
_entity.pdbx_description
1 polymer ?
#
loop_
_entity_poly.entity_id
_entity_poly.type
_entity_poly.pdbx_seq_one_letter_code
_entity_poly.pdbx_strand_id
1 'polypeptide(L)'
;MNINFYSTYSVGVKTRLLGRKLLRTRARAALGSFVIGNAKTNIDPNALLLRKDSARIFIVDANDFKDLMRSMKYSAEKAIAYYEAVTQIPHTVRNLYAYTNKKHKPPSSGSSGIRRMPKLTWFSNTWDKHSWVRNMTKENGGYPCFWTKDHSAITDPFSKAWKLYDAKFPDRGWRITYDLHTDIDAVFAELTSFIEMHQEEEELHVWIQGSLNGSDPSMVITDLKKLISGLTLNSSHVSEDVKVILMPSGSGKTFYSRMFEHVIDIDDIYNGATSMQKRKRKETMESESWSVHNEVNAEIIHRFYEDGGLNNKLLLTHGEDSLRKIPYEIVGKYKVPMSELASVLEERSDDPFHVKMTKLNWSTSNYSIKNRDEIKDLIHYHAANINTDNELKVDVRSTEYTSLWDTPIEKSYDLWEMYGSKTPTRIPVIPWRVSNLGPRIYKNGLPPQLFPNTTIMKRLNISLDGLNTTEIYGNYSEFVTLSAVSESDVKTLDFGWRAVGNNLYAMSEISEENYAELYKVEDIKFFMGCGSVITAAHACFGLGRSNDELLFQLERKMNTGHGTSGHMIASVLAFQSHFLWYLEEVFENFHSGKSVYVTKFNEPGSGAYHTIHEYRNAIHDMKRSDTNKLYPGYARNNLGICEKFVSNLKI
;
A
#
# COMPACT_ATOMS: atom_id res chain seq x y z
N MET A 1 -45.57 -26.76 -26.45
CA MET A 1 -44.52 -26.27 -25.51
C MET A 1 -44.55 -24.76 -25.51
N ASN A 2 -44.81 -24.11 -24.37
CA ASN A 2 -44.86 -22.65 -24.33
C ASN A 2 -43.57 -22.08 -23.73
N ILE A 3 -42.69 -21.61 -24.61
CA ILE A 3 -41.40 -20.95 -24.32
C ILE A 3 -41.60 -19.70 -23.43
N ASN A 4 -42.81 -19.15 -23.35
CA ASN A 4 -43.17 -18.07 -22.42
C ASN A 4 -43.14 -18.48 -20.94
N PHE A 5 -43.04 -19.78 -20.60
CA PHE A 5 -42.80 -20.18 -19.21
C PHE A 5 -41.36 -19.87 -18.77
N TYR A 6 -40.41 -19.87 -19.71
CA TYR A 6 -39.01 -19.51 -19.44
C TYR A 6 -38.76 -17.99 -19.39
N SER A 7 -39.76 -17.14 -19.69
CA SER A 7 -39.65 -15.69 -19.52
C SER A 7 -39.97 -15.22 -18.09
N THR A 8 -40.31 -16.13 -17.17
CA THR A 8 -40.49 -15.81 -15.73
C THR A 8 -39.17 -15.71 -14.95
N TYR A 9 -38.03 -15.90 -15.61
CA TYR A 9 -36.70 -15.86 -14.99
C TYR A 9 -36.06 -14.46 -14.89
N SER A 10 -36.70 -13.36 -15.34
CA SER A 10 -36.00 -12.05 -15.42
C SER A 10 -36.65 -10.81 -14.76
N VAL A 11 -37.69 -10.93 -13.91
CA VAL A 11 -38.34 -9.75 -13.30
C VAL A 11 -38.31 -9.78 -11.77
N GLY A 12 -37.98 -8.62 -11.18
CA GLY A 12 -37.90 -8.36 -9.75
C GLY A 12 -39.05 -8.93 -8.92
N VAL A 13 -38.68 -9.31 -7.69
CA VAL A 13 -39.52 -10.01 -6.72
C VAL A 13 -40.79 -9.22 -6.40
N LYS A 14 -41.95 -9.66 -6.91
CA LYS A 14 -43.25 -9.32 -6.32
C LYS A 14 -43.68 -10.43 -5.37
N THR A 15 -43.24 -10.37 -4.10
CA THR A 15 -43.72 -11.27 -3.03
C THR A 15 -44.31 -10.48 -1.87
N ARG A 16 -45.50 -10.89 -1.42
CA ARG A 16 -46.17 -10.36 -0.22
C ARG A 16 -45.80 -11.11 1.08
N LEU A 17 -44.96 -12.15 1.00
CA LEU A 17 -44.48 -12.92 2.15
C LEU A 17 -43.14 -12.37 2.66
N LEU A 18 -43.16 -11.74 3.84
CA LEU A 18 -42.02 -11.08 4.49
C LEU A 18 -40.76 -11.96 4.58
N GLY A 19 -40.91 -13.27 4.82
CA GLY A 19 -39.80 -14.23 4.97
C GLY A 19 -39.02 -14.57 3.68
N ARG A 20 -39.62 -14.46 2.49
CA ARG A 20 -38.93 -14.71 1.20
C ARG A 20 -38.17 -13.48 0.68
N LYS A 21 -38.57 -12.27 1.08
CA LYS A 21 -37.85 -11.02 0.82
C LYS A 21 -36.51 -11.00 1.59
N LEU A 22 -36.50 -11.46 2.85
CA LEU A 22 -35.29 -11.69 3.67
C LEU A 22 -34.32 -12.73 3.08
N LEU A 23 -34.81 -13.81 2.44
CA LEU A 23 -33.99 -14.87 1.83
C LEU A 23 -33.22 -14.43 0.56
N ARG A 24 -33.73 -13.48 -0.25
CA ARG A 24 -32.97 -12.83 -1.35
C ARG A 24 -32.10 -11.66 -0.89
N THR A 25 -32.47 -11.00 0.22
CA THR A 25 -31.63 -10.02 0.92
C THR A 25 -30.38 -10.68 1.55
N ARG A 26 -30.46 -11.95 2.00
CA ARG A 26 -29.32 -12.78 2.46
C ARG A 26 -28.49 -13.38 1.31
N ALA A 27 -29.09 -13.67 0.15
CA ALA A 27 -28.38 -14.23 -1.00
C ALA A 27 -27.45 -13.22 -1.72
N ARG A 28 -27.58 -11.91 -1.41
CA ARG A 28 -26.63 -10.84 -1.77
C ARG A 28 -25.56 -10.58 -0.68
N ALA A 29 -25.71 -11.16 0.52
CA ALA A 29 -24.96 -10.79 1.72
C ALA A 29 -23.57 -11.44 1.88
N ALA A 30 -22.98 -12.01 0.82
CA ALA A 30 -21.55 -12.28 0.75
C ALA A 30 -21.14 -12.45 -0.72
N LEU A 31 -20.59 -11.40 -1.37
CA LEU A 31 -19.90 -11.50 -2.66
C LEU A 31 -18.78 -12.55 -2.65
N GLY A 32 -18.38 -13.01 -1.48
CA GLY A 32 -17.37 -14.04 -1.28
C GLY A 32 -16.09 -13.45 -0.73
N SER A 33 -15.10 -14.32 -0.62
CA SER A 33 -13.68 -13.98 -0.49
C SER A 33 -12.94 -14.85 -1.49
N PHE A 34 -11.71 -14.48 -1.82
CA PHE A 34 -10.84 -15.37 -2.56
C PHE A 34 -9.77 -15.99 -1.68
N VAL A 35 -9.35 -17.21 -2.03
CA VAL A 35 -8.20 -17.90 -1.44
C VAL A 35 -7.13 -18.10 -2.49
N ILE A 36 -5.87 -18.00 -2.09
CA ILE A 36 -4.75 -18.45 -2.90
C ILE A 36 -4.56 -19.95 -2.64
N GLY A 37 -4.47 -20.76 -3.71
CA GLY A 37 -4.34 -22.21 -3.55
C GLY A 37 -3.95 -22.94 -4.83
N ASN A 38 -3.73 -24.25 -4.71
CA ASN A 38 -3.28 -25.12 -5.81
C ASN A 38 -4.47 -25.59 -6.67
N ALA A 39 -5.25 -24.64 -7.20
CA ALA A 39 -6.32 -24.92 -8.14
C ALA A 39 -6.50 -23.73 -9.09
N LYS A 40 -6.98 -24.03 -10.30
CA LYS A 40 -7.11 -23.05 -11.39
C LYS A 40 -7.91 -21.82 -10.94
N THR A 41 -7.40 -20.64 -11.31
CA THR A 41 -8.09 -19.37 -11.08
C THR A 41 -9.50 -19.41 -11.68
N ASN A 42 -10.51 -19.22 -10.84
CA ASN A 42 -11.92 -19.27 -11.23
C ASN A 42 -12.65 -17.92 -11.08
N ILE A 43 -11.89 -16.86 -10.79
CA ILE A 43 -12.41 -15.50 -10.60
C ILE A 43 -12.81 -14.92 -11.95
N ASP A 44 -14.07 -14.51 -12.05
CA ASP A 44 -14.60 -13.65 -13.12
C ASP A 44 -14.93 -12.28 -12.50
N PRO A 45 -14.03 -11.28 -12.59
CA PRO A 45 -14.23 -9.98 -11.96
C PRO A 45 -15.53 -9.30 -12.42
N ASN A 46 -15.88 -9.43 -13.70
CA ASN A 46 -17.08 -8.78 -14.25
C ASN A 46 -18.37 -9.41 -13.72
N ALA A 47 -18.45 -10.74 -13.65
CA ALA A 47 -19.60 -11.42 -13.07
C ALA A 47 -19.81 -11.05 -11.59
N LEU A 48 -18.71 -10.86 -10.86
CA LEU A 48 -18.69 -10.46 -9.46
C LEU A 48 -19.19 -9.04 -9.25
N LEU A 49 -18.61 -8.10 -9.98
CA LEU A 49 -18.98 -6.68 -9.94
C LEU A 49 -20.47 -6.47 -10.31
N LEU A 50 -20.99 -7.29 -11.25
CA LEU A 50 -22.39 -7.26 -11.67
C LEU A 50 -23.33 -8.12 -10.80
N ARG A 51 -22.83 -8.72 -9.70
CA ARG A 51 -23.60 -9.53 -8.75
C ARG A 51 -24.38 -10.67 -9.43
N LYS A 52 -23.78 -11.35 -10.41
CA LYS A 52 -24.42 -12.48 -11.09
C LYS A 52 -24.57 -13.68 -10.14
N ASP A 53 -25.77 -14.27 -10.09
CA ASP A 53 -26.12 -15.39 -9.19
C ASP A 53 -25.21 -16.64 -9.34
N SER A 54 -24.53 -16.77 -10.48
CA SER A 54 -23.61 -17.87 -10.79
C SER A 54 -22.21 -17.72 -10.19
N ALA A 55 -21.85 -16.55 -9.65
CA ALA A 55 -20.52 -16.31 -9.13
C ALA A 55 -20.44 -16.75 -7.65
N ARG A 56 -19.68 -17.81 -7.34
CA ARG A 56 -19.52 -18.36 -5.97
C ARG A 56 -18.09 -18.81 -5.71
N ILE A 57 -17.57 -18.52 -4.51
CA ILE A 57 -16.26 -18.91 -3.91
C ILE A 57 -15.08 -18.90 -4.88
N PHE A 58 -14.15 -17.99 -4.61
CA PHE A 58 -13.10 -17.60 -5.54
C PHE A 58 -11.77 -18.23 -5.16
N ILE A 59 -11.08 -18.79 -6.14
CA ILE A 59 -9.74 -19.34 -6.01
C ILE A 59 -8.86 -18.59 -6.99
N VAL A 60 -7.70 -18.17 -6.50
CA VAL A 60 -6.56 -17.74 -7.30
C VAL A 60 -5.53 -18.87 -7.29
N ASP A 61 -5.10 -19.29 -8.47
CA ASP A 61 -4.04 -20.28 -8.59
C ASP A 61 -2.74 -19.73 -8.00
N ALA A 62 -2.10 -20.50 -7.13
CA ALA A 62 -0.89 -20.08 -6.45
C ALA A 62 0.27 -19.78 -7.42
N ASN A 63 0.33 -20.45 -8.58
CA ASN A 63 1.34 -20.13 -9.59
C ASN A 63 0.99 -18.85 -10.33
N ASP A 64 -0.28 -18.64 -10.71
CA ASP A 64 -0.71 -17.35 -11.30
C ASP A 64 -0.42 -16.17 -10.35
N PHE A 65 -0.62 -16.36 -9.05
CA PHE A 65 -0.29 -15.35 -8.03
C PHE A 65 1.24 -15.09 -7.94
N LYS A 66 2.06 -16.15 -7.88
CA LYS A 66 3.52 -16.03 -7.90
C LYS A 66 4.04 -15.42 -9.21
N ASP A 67 3.40 -15.73 -10.33
CA ASP A 67 3.76 -15.19 -11.64
C ASP A 67 3.43 -13.70 -11.73
N LEU A 68 2.30 -13.25 -11.17
CA LEU A 68 2.00 -11.83 -11.01
C LEU A 68 3.09 -11.14 -10.19
N MET A 69 3.40 -11.66 -9.00
CA MET A 69 4.45 -11.09 -8.14
C MET A 69 5.79 -10.97 -8.86
N ARG A 70 6.21 -12.03 -9.56
CA ARG A 70 7.50 -12.08 -10.27
C ARG A 70 7.53 -11.14 -11.48
N SER A 71 6.52 -11.21 -12.34
CA SER A 71 6.47 -10.46 -13.60
C SER A 71 6.32 -8.96 -13.37
N MET A 72 5.60 -8.58 -12.31
CA MET A 72 5.31 -7.20 -11.96
C MET A 72 6.21 -6.64 -10.86
N LYS A 73 7.05 -7.50 -10.27
CA LYS A 73 7.84 -7.17 -9.07
C LYS A 73 6.97 -6.66 -7.92
N TYR A 74 5.79 -7.27 -7.75
CA TYR A 74 4.86 -6.92 -6.67
C TYR A 74 5.17 -7.72 -5.40
N SER A 75 5.03 -7.06 -4.25
CA SER A 75 4.92 -7.77 -2.96
C SER A 75 3.62 -8.58 -2.91
N ALA A 76 3.52 -9.51 -1.97
CA ALA A 76 2.30 -10.29 -1.77
C ALA A 76 1.10 -9.37 -1.43
N GLU A 77 1.32 -8.33 -0.64
CA GLU A 77 0.31 -7.35 -0.26
C GLU A 77 -0.16 -6.53 -1.45
N LYS A 78 0.76 -6.06 -2.30
CA LYS A 78 0.39 -5.32 -3.52
C LYS A 78 -0.36 -6.22 -4.50
N ALA A 79 0.06 -7.48 -4.64
CA ALA A 79 -0.66 -8.45 -5.45
C ALA A 79 -2.07 -8.71 -4.92
N ILE A 80 -2.24 -8.90 -3.60
CA ILE A 80 -3.56 -9.04 -2.97
C ILE A 80 -4.40 -7.78 -3.22
N ALA A 81 -3.85 -6.59 -2.98
CA ALA A 81 -4.54 -5.32 -3.18
C ALA A 81 -4.99 -5.14 -4.64
N TYR A 82 -4.20 -5.61 -5.62
CA TYR A 82 -4.59 -5.63 -7.02
C TYR A 82 -5.83 -6.52 -7.25
N TYR A 83 -5.79 -7.78 -6.78
CA TYR A 83 -6.95 -8.68 -6.89
C TYR A 83 -8.19 -8.12 -6.22
N GLU A 84 -8.05 -7.59 -5.00
CA GLU A 84 -9.13 -6.95 -4.26
C GLU A 84 -9.69 -5.78 -5.07
N ALA A 85 -8.84 -4.89 -5.60
CA ALA A 85 -9.25 -3.72 -6.35
C ALA A 85 -10.08 -4.06 -7.59
N VAL A 86 -9.61 -4.98 -8.43
CA VAL A 86 -10.28 -5.28 -9.71
C VAL A 86 -11.50 -6.19 -9.54
N THR A 87 -11.59 -6.94 -8.44
CA THR A 87 -12.72 -7.86 -8.17
C THR A 87 -13.75 -7.30 -7.19
N GLN A 88 -13.34 -6.32 -6.37
CA GLN A 88 -14.06 -5.82 -5.19
C GLN A 88 -14.31 -6.92 -4.13
N ILE A 89 -13.43 -7.92 -4.04
CA ILE A 89 -13.57 -9.07 -3.11
C ILE A 89 -12.35 -9.20 -2.22
N PRO A 90 -12.53 -9.34 -0.89
CA PRO A 90 -11.41 -9.47 0.04
C PRO A 90 -10.71 -10.84 -0.07
N HIS A 91 -9.41 -10.86 0.23
CA HIS A 91 -8.65 -12.10 0.44
C HIS A 91 -9.02 -12.76 1.78
N THR A 92 -9.02 -14.10 1.83
CA THR A 92 -9.15 -14.86 3.08
C THR A 92 -7.99 -15.82 3.31
N VAL A 93 -7.54 -15.92 4.56
CA VAL A 93 -6.55 -16.91 5.02
C VAL A 93 -7.25 -18.24 5.34
N ARG A 94 -6.60 -19.38 5.06
CA ARG A 94 -7.09 -20.70 5.50
C ARG A 94 -7.18 -20.69 7.03
N ASN A 95 -8.36 -20.92 7.60
CA ASN A 95 -8.75 -20.91 9.03
C ASN A 95 -9.52 -19.67 9.57
N LEU A 96 -9.92 -18.73 8.71
CA LEU A 96 -11.02 -17.74 8.84
C LEU A 96 -11.32 -17.08 10.21
N TYR A 97 -10.77 -15.87 10.41
CA TYR A 97 -11.64 -14.70 10.59
C TYR A 97 -11.92 -14.14 9.19
N ALA A 98 -13.20 -14.11 8.80
CA ALA A 98 -13.66 -13.57 7.51
C ALA A 98 -13.59 -12.04 7.46
N TYR A 99 -12.48 -11.42 7.88
CA TYR A 99 -12.29 -9.98 7.88
C TYR A 99 -10.79 -9.67 7.97
N THR A 100 -10.19 -9.23 6.87
CA THR A 100 -8.97 -8.41 6.95
C THR A 100 -9.34 -6.96 6.68
N ASN A 101 -10.00 -6.33 7.66
CA ASN A 101 -9.89 -4.88 7.90
C ASN A 101 -8.44 -4.50 8.27
N LYS A 102 -7.41 -5.22 7.78
CA LYS A 102 -6.04 -4.81 7.97
C LYS A 102 -5.90 -3.53 7.17
N LYS A 103 -5.84 -2.40 7.88
CA LYS A 103 -5.30 -1.16 7.36
C LYS A 103 -4.04 -1.55 6.59
N HIS A 104 -3.96 -1.16 5.33
CA HIS A 104 -2.67 -1.16 4.63
C HIS A 104 -1.68 -0.45 5.56
N LYS A 105 -0.64 -1.20 5.98
CA LYS A 105 0.33 -0.72 6.96
C LYS A 105 1.13 0.35 6.23
N PRO A 106 1.33 1.54 6.83
CA PRO A 106 2.03 2.64 6.16
C PRO A 106 3.21 2.14 5.33
N PRO A 107 3.43 2.70 4.13
CA PRO A 107 4.60 2.37 3.36
C PRO A 107 5.78 2.58 4.29
N SER A 108 6.51 1.50 4.54
CA SER A 108 7.76 1.62 5.28
C SER A 108 8.65 2.46 4.39
N SER A 109 8.92 3.69 4.77
CA SER A 109 10.05 4.43 4.25
C SER A 109 11.29 3.60 4.55
N GLY A 110 11.78 2.89 3.53
CA GLY A 110 13.03 2.13 3.59
C GLY A 110 12.81 0.62 3.74
N SER A 111 13.21 -0.11 2.70
CA SER A 111 13.45 -1.56 2.62
C SER A 111 12.39 -2.49 3.22
N SER A 112 11.74 -3.29 2.37
CA SER A 112 11.32 -4.67 2.72
C SER A 112 12.59 -5.50 3.01
N GLY A 113 13.20 -5.21 4.16
CA GLY A 113 14.41 -5.82 4.65
C GLY A 113 14.18 -6.25 6.10
N ILE A 114 14.89 -7.29 6.51
CA ILE A 114 14.92 -7.77 7.89
C ILE A 114 15.40 -6.62 8.78
N ARG A 115 14.49 -5.97 9.53
CA ARG A 115 14.78 -4.81 10.40
C ARG A 115 15.57 -5.21 11.64
N ARG A 116 15.32 -6.44 12.09
CA ARG A 116 15.98 -7.06 13.21
C ARG A 116 16.27 -8.51 12.85
N MET A 117 17.51 -8.94 13.02
CA MET A 117 17.90 -10.33 12.77
C MET A 117 17.73 -11.14 14.07
N PRO A 118 16.77 -12.07 14.16
CA PRO A 118 16.68 -13.00 15.28
C PRO A 118 17.91 -13.89 15.35
N LYS A 119 18.18 -14.47 16.53
CA LYS A 119 19.20 -15.50 16.64
C LYS A 119 18.76 -16.72 15.82
N LEU A 120 19.59 -17.14 14.85
CA LEU A 120 19.31 -18.33 14.05
C LEU A 120 20.03 -19.55 14.63
N THR A 121 19.27 -20.54 15.08
CA THR A 121 19.79 -21.82 15.55
C THR A 121 19.58 -22.90 14.49
N TRP A 122 20.66 -23.52 14.06
CA TRP A 122 20.71 -24.41 12.89
C TRP A 122 20.74 -25.87 13.29
N PHE A 123 19.97 -26.70 12.59
CA PHE A 123 19.86 -28.13 12.83
C PHE A 123 20.06 -28.90 11.53
N SER A 124 20.94 -29.90 11.55
CA SER A 124 21.26 -30.76 10.40
C SER A 124 20.70 -32.15 10.64
N ASN A 125 19.76 -32.60 9.79
CA ASN A 125 19.02 -33.88 9.84
C ASN A 125 18.17 -34.14 11.09
N THR A 126 18.67 -33.81 12.27
CA THR A 126 18.03 -33.98 13.57
C THR A 126 17.75 -32.63 14.21
N TRP A 127 16.51 -32.42 14.63
CA TRP A 127 16.12 -31.28 15.45
C TRP A 127 16.40 -31.59 16.92
N ASP A 128 17.68 -31.68 17.30
CA ASP A 128 18.10 -32.19 18.62
C ASP A 128 17.40 -31.45 19.77
N LYS A 129 16.92 -32.21 20.77
CA LYS A 129 16.12 -31.73 21.92
C LYS A 129 14.81 -31.05 21.56
N HIS A 130 14.39 -31.06 20.30
CA HIS A 130 13.14 -30.47 19.83
C HIS A 130 12.31 -31.49 19.04
N SER A 131 11.00 -31.26 18.99
CA SER A 131 10.10 -32.01 18.13
C SER A 131 8.80 -31.24 17.97
N TRP A 132 8.07 -31.49 16.88
CA TRP A 132 6.74 -30.93 16.69
C TRP A 132 5.82 -31.24 17.87
N VAL A 133 5.89 -32.48 18.39
CA VAL A 133 5.10 -32.91 19.56
C VAL A 133 5.47 -32.13 20.82
N ARG A 134 6.76 -31.92 21.09
CA ARG A 134 7.22 -31.15 22.26
C ARG A 134 6.89 -29.66 22.12
N ASN A 135 6.94 -29.12 20.91
CA ASN A 135 6.52 -27.75 20.65
C ASN A 135 4.99 -27.62 20.78
N MET A 136 4.21 -28.65 20.44
CA MET A 136 2.76 -28.65 20.63
C MET A 136 2.30 -28.54 22.09
N THR A 137 3.14 -28.92 23.07
CA THR A 137 2.84 -28.80 24.50
C THR A 137 3.14 -27.42 25.07
N LYS A 138 3.81 -26.54 24.30
CA LYS A 138 4.07 -25.15 24.69
C LYS A 138 2.87 -24.28 24.35
N GLU A 139 2.59 -23.29 25.19
CA GLU A 139 1.45 -22.38 25.01
C GLU A 139 1.56 -21.55 23.71
N ASN A 140 2.78 -21.17 23.33
CA ASN A 140 3.06 -20.41 22.11
C ASN A 140 3.60 -21.26 20.95
N GLY A 141 3.59 -22.58 21.06
CA GLY A 141 4.15 -23.47 20.04
C GLY A 141 5.70 -23.50 19.99
N GLY A 142 6.41 -22.82 20.90
CA GLY A 142 7.89 -22.74 20.88
C GLY A 142 8.44 -21.82 19.79
N TYR A 143 9.76 -21.79 19.61
CA TYR A 143 10.40 -20.96 18.57
C TYR A 143 9.93 -21.38 17.17
N PRO A 144 9.67 -20.41 16.27
CA PRO A 144 9.30 -20.72 14.89
C PRO A 144 10.41 -21.54 14.23
N CYS A 145 10.01 -22.43 13.32
CA CYS A 145 10.92 -23.39 12.70
C CYS A 145 10.75 -23.43 11.18
N PHE A 146 11.81 -23.07 10.47
CA PHE A 146 11.96 -23.31 9.04
C PHE A 146 12.48 -24.73 8.84
N TRP A 147 11.77 -25.53 8.06
CA TRP A 147 12.06 -26.95 7.91
C TRP A 147 12.09 -27.35 6.44
N THR A 148 13.21 -27.95 6.01
CA THR A 148 13.30 -28.54 4.68
C THR A 148 13.05 -30.04 4.75
N LYS A 149 12.27 -30.58 3.79
CA LYS A 149 12.05 -32.03 3.69
C LYS A 149 11.53 -32.48 2.33
N ASP A 150 12.04 -33.57 1.80
CA ASP A 150 11.53 -34.21 0.57
C ASP A 150 10.02 -34.47 0.61
N HIS A 151 9.32 -34.08 -0.46
CA HIS A 151 7.87 -34.26 -0.59
C HIS A 151 7.47 -35.74 -0.70
N SER A 152 8.33 -36.60 -1.24
CA SER A 152 8.07 -38.03 -1.38
C SER A 152 7.88 -38.76 -0.04
N ALA A 153 8.26 -38.13 1.08
CA ALA A 153 8.15 -38.66 2.44
C ALA A 153 6.85 -38.28 3.18
N ILE A 154 5.74 -37.93 2.50
CA ILE A 154 4.48 -37.48 3.14
C ILE A 154 3.90 -38.43 4.21
N THR A 155 4.22 -39.72 4.17
CA THR A 155 3.68 -40.73 5.10
C THR A 155 4.44 -40.84 6.42
N ASP A 156 5.54 -40.11 6.58
CA ASP A 156 6.41 -40.25 7.74
C ASP A 156 5.83 -39.62 9.04
N PRO A 157 6.18 -40.14 10.23
CA PRO A 157 5.68 -39.63 11.50
C PRO A 157 5.94 -38.13 11.75
N PHE A 158 7.04 -37.57 11.23
CA PHE A 158 7.34 -36.15 11.38
C PHE A 158 6.45 -35.28 10.51
N SER A 159 6.13 -35.69 9.28
CA SER A 159 5.18 -34.98 8.42
C SER A 159 3.78 -34.96 9.04
N LYS A 160 3.34 -36.06 9.67
CA LYS A 160 2.07 -36.11 10.39
C LYS A 160 2.07 -35.19 11.62
N ALA A 161 3.13 -35.23 12.42
CA ALA A 161 3.26 -34.39 13.60
C ALA A 161 3.36 -32.90 13.25
N TRP A 162 4.06 -32.55 12.17
CA TRP A 162 4.10 -31.18 11.65
C TRP A 162 2.72 -30.69 11.21
N LYS A 163 1.96 -31.49 10.45
CA LYS A 163 0.59 -31.10 10.05
C LYS A 163 -0.32 -30.81 11.25
N LEU A 164 -0.19 -31.58 12.32
CA LEU A 164 -0.92 -31.35 13.57
C LEU A 164 -0.42 -30.10 14.31
N TYR A 165 0.89 -29.87 14.31
CA TYR A 165 1.51 -28.68 14.89
C TYR A 165 1.10 -27.41 14.15
N ASP A 166 1.21 -27.39 12.83
CA ASP A 166 0.87 -26.27 11.95
C ASP A 166 -0.63 -25.94 12.02
N ALA A 167 -1.50 -26.95 12.11
CA ALA A 167 -2.92 -26.73 12.35
C ALA A 167 -3.21 -26.05 13.70
N LYS A 168 -2.38 -26.28 14.73
CA LYS A 168 -2.54 -25.70 16.07
C LYS A 168 -1.84 -24.35 16.21
N PHE A 169 -0.70 -24.17 15.57
CA PHE A 169 0.13 -22.95 15.58
C PHE A 169 0.45 -22.55 14.13
N PRO A 170 -0.54 -22.01 13.39
CA PRO A 170 -0.33 -21.57 12.02
C PRO A 170 0.84 -20.60 11.92
N ASP A 171 1.55 -20.67 10.80
CA ASP A 171 2.67 -19.80 10.45
C ASP A 171 3.91 -19.94 11.34
N ARG A 172 3.91 -20.75 12.42
CA ARG A 172 5.14 -21.01 13.22
C ARG A 172 6.01 -22.14 12.65
N GLY A 173 5.45 -23.02 11.83
CA GLY A 173 6.19 -24.13 11.20
C GLY A 173 6.23 -23.99 9.69
N TRP A 174 7.31 -23.45 9.14
CA TRP A 174 7.43 -23.19 7.70
C TRP A 174 8.16 -24.34 7.01
N ARG A 175 7.39 -25.25 6.38
CA ARG A 175 7.96 -26.39 5.66
C ARG A 175 8.14 -26.06 4.17
N ILE A 176 9.34 -26.27 3.66
CA ILE A 176 9.62 -26.31 2.22
C ILE A 176 10.11 -27.70 1.79
N THR A 177 10.02 -28.01 0.50
CA THR A 177 10.37 -29.34 -0.03
C THR A 177 11.47 -29.25 -1.08
N TYR A 178 12.55 -30.01 -0.91
CA TYR A 178 13.74 -29.92 -1.79
C TYR A 178 13.50 -30.37 -3.22
N ASP A 179 12.51 -31.22 -3.46
CA ASP A 179 12.09 -31.60 -4.81
C ASP A 179 11.28 -30.50 -5.53
N LEU A 180 10.84 -29.45 -4.82
CA LEU A 180 10.25 -28.25 -5.42
C LEU A 180 11.23 -27.07 -5.49
N HIS A 181 12.23 -27.03 -4.61
CA HIS A 181 13.29 -26.01 -4.59
C HIS A 181 14.61 -26.65 -5.02
N THR A 182 14.91 -26.54 -6.32
CA THR A 182 16.03 -27.26 -6.96
C THR A 182 17.39 -26.60 -6.77
N ASP A 183 17.52 -25.48 -6.07
CA ASP A 183 18.81 -24.82 -5.83
C ASP A 183 18.84 -24.06 -4.48
N ILE A 184 20.04 -23.67 -4.08
CA ILE A 184 20.30 -23.02 -2.79
C ILE A 184 19.67 -21.62 -2.72
N ASP A 185 19.54 -20.92 -3.84
CA ASP A 185 18.99 -19.57 -3.91
C ASP A 185 17.47 -19.60 -3.69
N ALA A 186 16.77 -20.59 -4.22
CA ALA A 186 15.35 -20.82 -3.97
C ALA A 186 15.07 -21.15 -2.49
N VAL A 187 15.93 -21.94 -1.86
CA VAL A 187 15.86 -22.25 -0.42
C VAL A 187 16.15 -21.00 0.42
N PHE A 188 17.14 -20.20 0.00
CA PHE A 188 17.53 -18.96 0.64
C PHE A 188 16.44 -17.88 0.55
N ALA A 189 15.75 -17.77 -0.57
CA ALA A 189 14.62 -16.85 -0.74
C ALA A 189 13.49 -17.16 0.25
N GLU A 190 13.10 -18.43 0.37
CA GLU A 190 12.08 -18.87 1.34
C GLU A 190 12.53 -18.65 2.79
N LEU A 191 13.81 -18.93 3.09
CA LEU A 191 14.37 -18.67 4.41
C LEU A 191 14.37 -17.18 4.74
N THR A 192 14.64 -16.31 3.77
CA THR A 192 14.61 -14.85 3.95
C THR A 192 13.18 -14.38 4.24
N SER A 193 12.18 -14.87 3.51
CA SER A 193 10.76 -14.59 3.79
C SER A 193 10.32 -15.08 5.17
N PHE A 194 10.81 -16.25 5.60
CA PHE A 194 10.58 -16.77 6.94
C PHE A 194 11.19 -15.87 8.02
N ILE A 195 12.44 -15.40 7.84
CA ILE A 195 13.09 -14.48 8.78
C ILE A 195 12.35 -13.15 8.84
N GLU A 196 11.95 -12.59 7.70
CA GLU A 196 11.19 -11.33 7.63
C GLU A 196 9.83 -11.44 8.36
N MET A 197 9.13 -12.57 8.21
CA MET A 197 7.86 -12.83 8.89
C MET A 197 8.02 -12.89 10.42
N HIS A 198 9.16 -13.38 10.91
CA HIS A 198 9.42 -13.62 12.34
C HIS A 198 10.54 -12.76 12.93
N GLN A 199 10.83 -11.61 12.33
CA GLN A 199 11.96 -10.73 12.71
C GLN A 199 11.89 -10.17 14.15
N GLU A 200 10.71 -10.21 14.77
CA GLU A 200 10.49 -9.76 16.16
C GLU A 200 10.74 -10.85 17.21
N GLU A 201 10.91 -12.11 16.78
CA GLU A 201 11.19 -13.23 17.70
C GLU A 201 12.65 -13.16 18.19
N GLU A 202 12.89 -13.63 19.40
CA GLU A 202 14.25 -13.67 19.96
C GLU A 202 15.14 -14.67 19.21
N GLU A 203 14.55 -15.81 18.82
CA GLU A 203 15.26 -16.93 18.21
C GLU A 203 14.37 -17.65 17.19
N LEU A 204 14.98 -18.06 16.07
CA LEU A 204 14.38 -18.89 15.03
C LEU A 204 15.18 -20.18 14.85
N HIS A 205 14.47 -21.27 14.60
CA HIS A 205 15.08 -22.56 14.28
C HIS A 205 15.11 -22.76 12.77
N VAL A 206 16.27 -23.19 12.25
CA VAL A 206 16.45 -23.57 10.84
C VAL A 206 16.86 -25.03 10.79
N TRP A 207 15.92 -25.90 10.47
CA TRP A 207 16.10 -27.34 10.41
C TRP A 207 16.18 -27.83 8.96
N ILE A 208 17.39 -28.20 8.57
CA ILE A 208 17.70 -28.71 7.24
C ILE A 208 17.69 -30.24 7.29
N GLN A 209 16.72 -30.88 6.62
CA GLN A 209 16.58 -32.33 6.59
C GLN A 209 16.44 -32.86 5.14
N GLY A 210 17.36 -33.74 4.76
CA GLY A 210 17.45 -34.27 3.38
C GLY A 210 18.49 -33.54 2.52
N SER A 211 18.90 -34.16 1.43
CA SER A 211 19.92 -33.61 0.54
C SER A 211 19.33 -32.71 -0.54
N LEU A 212 19.96 -31.56 -0.80
CA LEU A 212 19.61 -30.67 -1.92
C LEU A 212 20.52 -30.97 -3.12
N ASN A 213 19.99 -31.56 -4.19
CA ASN A 213 20.78 -32.00 -5.36
C ASN A 213 22.04 -32.82 -5.00
N GLY A 214 21.94 -33.71 -4.02
CA GLY A 214 23.07 -34.50 -3.53
C GLY A 214 24.02 -33.76 -2.58
N SER A 215 23.78 -32.47 -2.30
CA SER A 215 24.50 -31.73 -1.25
C SER A 215 23.99 -32.17 0.12
N ASP A 216 24.91 -32.54 1.01
CA ASP A 216 24.59 -32.89 2.40
C ASP A 216 23.97 -31.69 3.14
N PRO A 217 22.97 -31.90 4.02
CA PRO A 217 22.39 -30.86 4.87
C PRO A 217 23.40 -29.91 5.53
N SER A 218 24.56 -30.41 5.95
CA SER A 218 25.59 -29.61 6.62
C SER A 218 26.27 -28.61 5.67
N MET A 219 26.39 -28.98 4.38
CA MET A 219 26.86 -28.08 3.33
C MET A 219 25.81 -27.00 3.02
N VAL A 220 24.53 -27.40 2.89
CA VAL A 220 23.41 -26.48 2.67
C VAL A 220 23.33 -25.44 3.79
N ILE A 221 23.46 -25.85 5.06
CA ILE A 221 23.53 -24.93 6.20
C ILE A 221 24.70 -23.95 6.06
N THR A 222 25.88 -24.44 5.69
CA THR A 222 27.07 -23.60 5.51
C THR A 222 26.84 -22.53 4.45
N ASP A 223 26.23 -22.88 3.32
CA ASP A 223 25.99 -21.94 2.22
C ASP A 223 24.88 -20.94 2.55
N LEU A 224 23.79 -21.38 3.20
CA LEU A 224 22.76 -20.46 3.71
C LEU A 224 23.30 -19.48 4.74
N LYS A 225 24.20 -19.93 5.65
CA LYS A 225 24.87 -19.02 6.60
C LYS A 225 25.70 -17.94 5.90
N LYS A 226 26.41 -18.28 4.83
CA LYS A 226 27.17 -17.31 4.03
C LYS A 226 26.25 -16.28 3.39
N LEU A 227 25.16 -16.74 2.75
CA LEU A 227 24.18 -15.86 2.12
C LEU A 227 23.51 -14.90 3.13
N ILE A 228 23.15 -15.41 4.31
CA ILE A 228 22.59 -14.61 5.40
C ILE A 228 23.60 -13.59 5.94
N SER A 229 24.88 -13.98 6.08
CA SER A 229 25.91 -13.03 6.49
C SER A 229 26.07 -11.88 5.49
N GLY A 230 25.79 -12.12 4.21
CA GLY A 230 25.71 -11.09 3.17
C GLY A 230 24.50 -10.14 3.33
N LEU A 231 23.36 -10.62 3.86
CA LEU A 231 22.21 -9.76 4.15
C LEU A 231 22.50 -8.75 5.26
N THR A 232 23.25 -9.16 6.30
CA THR A 232 23.70 -8.26 7.38
C THR A 232 24.78 -7.26 6.95
N LEU A 233 25.47 -7.49 5.83
CA LEU A 233 26.43 -6.53 5.26
C LEU A 233 25.75 -5.47 4.38
N ASN A 234 24.53 -5.74 3.89
CA ASN A 234 23.74 -4.83 3.05
C ASN A 234 22.78 -3.92 3.85
N SER A 235 22.74 -4.02 5.19
CA SER A 235 22.23 -2.95 6.05
C SER A 235 23.29 -1.85 6.22
N SER A 236 24.02 -1.54 5.16
CA SER A 236 24.88 -0.37 5.08
C SER A 236 23.98 0.85 5.25
N HIS A 237 23.84 1.29 6.51
CA HIS A 237 23.75 2.70 6.82
C HIS A 237 24.83 3.34 5.96
N VAL A 238 24.43 4.01 4.88
CA VAL A 238 25.33 4.93 4.20
C VAL A 238 25.80 5.84 5.33
N SER A 239 27.10 5.82 5.61
CA SER A 239 27.73 6.57 6.70
C SER A 239 27.61 8.06 6.41
N GLU A 240 26.41 8.59 6.52
CA GLU A 240 26.16 10.01 6.52
C GLU A 240 26.42 10.52 7.94
N ASP A 241 27.28 11.53 8.04
CA ASP A 241 27.58 12.18 9.30
C ASP A 241 26.28 12.76 9.89
N VAL A 242 25.97 12.36 11.13
CA VAL A 242 24.82 12.92 11.86
C VAL A 242 25.01 14.43 11.99
N LYS A 243 24.06 15.24 11.54
CA LYS A 243 24.12 16.70 11.69
C LYS A 243 23.83 17.10 13.13
N VAL A 244 24.70 17.91 13.72
CA VAL A 244 24.67 18.27 15.14
C VAL A 244 24.71 19.78 15.34
N ILE A 245 23.90 20.29 16.26
CA ILE A 245 24.03 21.65 16.81
C ILE A 245 24.41 21.57 18.30
N LEU A 246 25.49 22.26 18.65
CA LEU A 246 25.93 22.38 20.05
C LEU A 246 25.27 23.57 20.73
N MET A 247 24.59 23.32 21.85
CA MET A 247 23.92 24.33 22.66
C MET A 247 24.08 24.03 24.15
N PRO A 248 24.60 24.96 24.97
CA PRO A 248 24.79 24.72 26.39
C PRO A 248 23.44 24.58 27.10
N SER A 249 23.47 24.12 28.36
CA SER A 249 22.26 24.06 29.19
C SER A 249 21.58 25.44 29.25
N GLY A 250 20.25 25.45 29.34
CA GLY A 250 19.45 26.68 29.38
C GLY A 250 19.25 27.40 28.04
N SER A 251 19.85 26.93 26.94
CA SER A 251 19.68 27.55 25.60
C SER A 251 18.41 27.14 24.86
N GLY A 252 17.52 26.33 25.47
CA GLY A 252 16.22 25.98 24.89
C GLY A 252 16.16 24.72 24.03
N LYS A 253 17.13 23.78 24.10
CA LYS A 253 17.12 22.53 23.29
C LYS A 253 15.78 21.80 23.31
N THR A 254 15.24 21.53 24.50
CA THR A 254 13.95 20.84 24.68
C THR A 254 12.76 21.62 24.12
N PHE A 255 12.86 22.95 24.05
CA PHE A 255 11.83 23.77 23.40
C PHE A 255 11.89 23.58 21.88
N TYR A 256 13.09 23.60 21.29
CA TYR A 256 13.26 23.44 19.85
C TYR A 256 12.97 22.02 19.36
N SER A 257 13.35 20.97 20.12
CA SER A 257 13.03 19.58 19.74
C SER A 257 11.52 19.30 19.72
N ARG A 258 10.74 19.99 20.57
CA ARG A 258 9.28 19.92 20.54
C ARG A 258 8.65 20.73 19.41
N MET A 259 9.37 21.73 18.91
CA MET A 259 8.88 22.62 17.86
C MET A 259 9.08 22.04 16.45
N PHE A 260 10.12 21.23 16.25
CA PHE A 260 10.50 20.69 14.95
C PHE A 260 10.56 19.16 15.00
N GLU A 261 9.75 18.50 14.17
CA GLU A 261 9.62 17.03 14.14
C GLU A 261 10.95 16.29 13.84
N HIS A 262 11.85 16.93 13.09
CA HIS A 262 13.14 16.36 12.70
C HIS A 262 14.29 16.72 13.63
N VAL A 263 14.01 17.31 14.79
CA VAL A 263 15.02 17.77 15.74
C VAL A 263 14.90 16.95 17.02
N ILE A 264 16.00 16.37 17.48
CA ILE A 264 16.03 15.55 18.69
C ILE A 264 16.92 16.21 19.76
N ASP A 265 16.40 16.27 20.99
CA ASP A 265 17.20 16.67 22.15
C ASP A 265 17.98 15.45 22.65
N ILE A 266 19.27 15.62 22.95
CA ILE A 266 20.10 14.54 23.49
C ILE A 266 19.54 13.98 24.80
N ASP A 267 18.84 14.80 25.59
CA ASP A 267 18.18 14.35 26.81
C ASP A 267 17.03 13.36 26.54
N ASP A 268 16.35 13.46 25.39
CA ASP A 268 15.31 12.51 24.99
C ASP A 268 15.90 11.13 24.71
N ILE A 269 17.11 11.07 24.13
CA ILE A 269 17.86 9.82 23.91
C ILE A 269 18.20 9.15 25.25
N TYR A 270 18.70 9.93 26.21
CA TYR A 270 18.99 9.41 27.56
C TYR A 270 17.74 8.95 28.29
N ASN A 271 16.63 9.66 28.13
CA ASN A 271 15.33 9.30 28.69
C ASN A 271 14.73 8.05 28.02
N GLY A 272 15.11 7.75 26.78
CA GLY A 272 14.76 6.50 26.08
C GLY A 272 15.59 5.29 26.48
N ALA A 273 16.72 5.48 27.17
CA ALA A 273 17.64 4.40 27.53
C ALA A 273 17.02 3.35 28.47
N THR A 274 17.56 2.14 28.44
CA THR A 274 17.12 1.02 29.32
C THR A 274 17.32 1.35 30.80
N SER A 275 16.54 0.71 31.68
CA SER A 275 16.64 0.90 33.13
C SER A 275 18.05 0.67 33.67
N MET A 276 18.79 -0.28 33.07
CA MET A 276 20.18 -0.58 33.43
C MET A 276 21.12 0.57 33.04
N GLN A 277 20.99 1.11 31.83
CA GLN A 277 21.79 2.24 31.35
C GLN A 277 21.52 3.51 32.16
N LYS A 278 20.25 3.80 32.47
CA LYS A 278 19.86 4.94 33.32
C LYS A 278 20.47 4.85 34.72
N ARG A 279 20.47 3.65 35.32
CA ARG A 279 21.10 3.40 36.61
C ARG A 279 22.61 3.66 36.56
N LYS A 280 23.31 3.08 35.57
CA LYS A 280 24.76 3.29 35.36
C LYS A 280 25.10 4.77 35.12
N ARG A 281 24.27 5.48 34.37
CA ARG A 281 24.40 6.94 34.12
C ARG A 281 24.24 7.75 35.40
N LYS A 282 23.27 7.40 36.25
CA LYS A 282 23.05 8.05 37.55
C LYS A 282 24.22 7.79 38.52
N GLU A 283 24.65 6.54 38.66
CA GLU A 283 25.77 6.15 39.52
C GLU A 283 27.09 6.87 39.12
N THR A 284 27.36 6.96 37.80
CA THR A 284 28.56 7.66 37.30
C THR A 284 28.49 9.17 37.50
N MET A 285 27.30 9.77 37.36
CA MET A 285 27.06 11.20 37.64
C MET A 285 27.27 11.53 39.12
N GLU A 286 26.74 10.70 40.03
CA GLU A 286 26.89 10.87 41.49
C GLU A 286 28.33 10.63 41.98
N SER A 287 29.10 9.82 41.25
CA SER A 287 30.53 9.57 41.55
C SER A 287 31.50 10.66 41.06
N GLU A 288 31.00 11.70 40.38
CA GLU A 288 31.78 12.77 39.72
C GLU A 288 32.84 12.28 38.70
N SER A 289 32.73 11.03 38.24
CA SER A 289 33.62 10.44 37.25
C SER A 289 33.18 10.81 35.83
N TRP A 290 33.42 12.06 35.43
CA TRP A 290 32.93 12.62 34.15
C TRP A 290 33.42 11.88 32.90
N SER A 291 34.63 11.32 32.91
CA SER A 291 35.15 10.52 31.78
C SER A 291 34.36 9.24 31.58
N VAL A 292 34.02 8.54 32.68
CA VAL A 292 33.22 7.32 32.69
C VAL A 292 31.75 7.65 32.39
N HIS A 293 31.24 8.75 32.90
CA HIS A 293 29.88 9.24 32.59
C HIS A 293 29.73 9.51 31.08
N ASN A 294 30.71 10.18 30.46
CA ASN A 294 30.71 10.43 29.03
C ASN A 294 30.84 9.14 28.19
N GLU A 295 31.52 8.11 28.69
CA GLU A 295 31.58 6.79 28.03
C GLU A 295 30.21 6.11 28.01
N VAL A 296 29.50 6.15 29.14
CA VAL A 296 28.14 5.62 29.24
C VAL A 296 27.18 6.38 28.31
N ASN A 297 27.28 7.71 28.25
CA ASN A 297 26.48 8.52 27.34
C ASN A 297 26.77 8.18 25.87
N ALA A 298 28.05 8.02 25.51
CA ALA A 298 28.45 7.64 24.16
C ALA A 298 27.95 6.24 23.76
N GLU A 299 27.93 5.27 24.68
CA GLU A 299 27.34 3.95 24.45
C GLU A 299 25.83 4.01 24.19
N ILE A 300 25.10 4.87 24.92
CA ILE A 300 23.66 5.04 24.74
C ILE A 300 23.37 5.63 23.35
N ILE A 301 24.11 6.67 22.95
CA ILE A 301 23.95 7.34 21.66
C ILE A 301 24.34 6.41 20.51
N HIS A 302 25.42 5.65 20.65
CA HIS A 302 25.84 4.67 19.64
C HIS A 302 24.74 3.66 19.34
N ARG A 303 24.11 3.08 20.37
CA ARG A 303 23.01 2.14 20.16
C ARG A 303 21.82 2.80 19.49
N PHE A 304 21.45 4.00 19.95
CA PHE A 304 20.35 4.76 19.33
C PHE A 304 20.62 5.10 17.86
N TYR A 305 21.90 5.32 17.50
CA TYR A 305 22.35 5.48 16.12
C TYR A 305 22.29 4.16 15.32
N GLU A 306 22.80 3.05 15.86
CA GLU A 306 22.73 1.72 15.22
C GLU A 306 21.28 1.30 14.92
N ASP A 307 20.36 1.65 15.82
CA ASP A 307 18.91 1.43 15.68
C ASP A 307 18.24 2.38 14.66
N GLY A 308 19.00 3.28 14.02
CA GLY A 308 18.51 4.24 13.03
C GLY A 308 17.76 5.45 13.61
N GLY A 309 17.83 5.66 14.93
CA GLY A 309 17.10 6.72 15.64
C GLY A 309 17.54 8.14 15.28
N LEU A 310 18.73 8.30 14.68
CA LEU A 310 19.27 9.58 14.21
C LEU A 310 19.15 9.79 12.69
N ASN A 311 18.55 8.85 11.96
CA ASN A 311 18.43 8.94 10.51
C ASN A 311 17.50 10.10 10.13
N ASN A 312 17.99 11.00 9.25
CA ASN A 312 17.28 12.21 8.84
C ASN A 312 16.82 13.10 10.01
N LYS A 313 17.63 13.15 11.09
CA LYS A 313 17.39 14.00 12.25
C LYS A 313 18.56 14.94 12.51
N LEU A 314 18.25 16.11 13.05
CA LEU A 314 19.20 17.07 13.59
C LEU A 314 19.33 16.85 15.09
N LEU A 315 20.52 16.53 15.57
CA LEU A 315 20.77 16.31 17.00
C LEU A 315 21.18 17.60 17.72
N LEU A 316 20.46 17.97 18.77
CA LEU A 316 20.83 19.05 19.68
C LEU A 316 21.54 18.48 20.90
N THR A 317 22.79 18.89 21.16
CA THR A 317 23.59 18.39 22.28
C THR A 317 24.31 19.50 23.04
N HIS A 318 24.74 19.19 24.27
CA HIS A 318 25.52 20.11 25.11
C HIS A 318 26.97 20.26 24.64
N GLY A 319 27.54 19.21 24.05
CA GLY A 319 28.95 19.15 23.67
C GLY A 319 29.29 17.86 22.92
N GLU A 320 30.55 17.74 22.51
CA GLU A 320 31.02 16.68 21.60
C GLU A 320 31.39 15.38 22.31
N ASP A 321 31.68 15.44 23.62
CA ASP A 321 32.26 14.31 24.38
C ASP A 321 31.45 13.00 24.32
N SER A 322 30.13 13.12 24.15
CA SER A 322 29.20 11.99 24.08
C SER A 322 28.99 11.47 22.65
N LEU A 323 29.52 12.14 21.62
CA LEU A 323 29.34 11.76 20.21
C LEU A 323 30.46 10.88 19.67
N ARG A 324 31.53 10.65 20.44
CA ARG A 324 32.79 10.00 20.03
C ARG A 324 32.68 8.61 19.38
N LYS A 325 31.53 7.94 19.48
CA LYS A 325 31.28 6.62 18.91
C LYS A 325 30.49 6.64 17.61
N ILE A 326 29.98 7.79 17.16
CA ILE A 326 29.18 7.92 15.94
C ILE A 326 29.84 8.89 14.95
N PRO A 327 29.63 8.73 13.64
CA PRO A 327 30.00 9.75 12.66
C PRO A 327 29.09 10.98 12.82
N TYR A 328 29.66 12.18 12.86
CA TYR A 328 28.90 13.41 13.06
C TYR A 328 29.54 14.64 12.40
N GLU A 329 28.70 15.60 12.02
CA GLU A 329 29.08 16.90 11.49
C GLU A 329 28.42 18.01 12.29
N ILE A 330 29.21 18.96 12.78
CA ILE A 330 28.69 20.10 13.52
C ILE A 330 28.26 21.19 12.55
N VAL A 331 26.97 21.41 12.44
CA VAL A 331 26.37 22.44 11.58
C VAL A 331 26.14 23.77 12.31
N GLY A 332 26.25 23.79 13.65
CA GLY A 332 26.11 25.02 14.42
C GLY A 332 26.58 24.91 15.87
N LYS A 333 27.05 26.04 16.44
CA LYS A 333 27.40 26.19 17.87
C LYS A 333 26.82 27.50 18.40
N TYR A 334 25.74 27.43 19.16
CA TYR A 334 24.95 28.60 19.56
C TYR A 334 24.70 28.67 21.06
N LYS A 335 24.67 29.89 21.61
CA LYS A 335 24.21 30.17 22.98
C LYS A 335 23.35 31.43 23.01
N VAL A 336 22.38 31.48 23.93
CA VAL A 336 21.49 32.64 24.11
C VAL A 336 22.21 33.78 24.84
N PRO A 337 21.79 35.06 24.71
CA PRO A 337 22.31 36.15 25.52
C PRO A 337 22.12 35.91 27.03
N MET A 338 23.01 36.45 27.87
CA MET A 338 22.90 36.31 29.34
C MET A 338 21.57 36.86 29.87
N SER A 339 21.02 37.90 29.25
CA SER A 339 19.70 38.46 29.58
C SER A 339 18.56 37.45 29.42
N GLU A 340 18.62 36.58 28.40
CA GLU A 340 17.63 35.52 28.17
C GLU A 340 17.92 34.26 28.99
N LEU A 341 19.18 34.03 29.37
CA LEU A 341 19.54 32.96 30.29
C LEU A 341 19.12 33.30 31.72
N ALA A 342 19.16 34.57 32.11
CA ALA A 342 18.83 35.02 33.47
C ALA A 342 17.41 34.60 33.89
N SER A 343 16.41 34.72 33.00
CA SER A 343 15.05 34.27 33.28
C SER A 343 14.96 32.76 33.52
N VAL A 344 15.69 31.95 32.74
CA VAL A 344 15.76 30.50 32.91
C VAL A 344 16.44 30.11 34.22
N LEU A 345 17.44 30.89 34.65
CA LEU A 345 18.15 30.66 35.91
C LEU A 345 17.30 31.05 37.12
N GLU A 346 16.45 32.08 37.00
CA GLU A 346 15.48 32.46 38.03
C GLU A 346 14.38 31.41 38.20
N GLU A 347 13.86 30.85 37.09
CA GLU A 347 12.86 29.78 37.09
C GLU A 347 13.37 28.47 37.75
N ARG A 348 14.69 28.24 37.77
CA ARG A 348 15.33 27.05 38.36
C ARG A 348 16.16 27.37 39.60
N SER A 349 15.79 28.45 40.31
CA SER A 349 16.51 28.94 41.49
C SER A 349 16.50 27.97 42.68
N ASP A 350 15.65 26.95 42.64
CA ASP A 350 15.55 25.84 43.60
C ASP A 350 16.65 24.78 43.46
N ASP A 351 17.45 24.80 42.39
CA ASP A 351 18.64 23.94 42.20
C ASP A 351 19.92 24.77 42.03
N PRO A 352 20.60 25.13 43.15
CA PRO A 352 21.82 25.95 43.13
C PRO A 352 22.97 25.31 42.34
N PHE A 353 23.03 23.98 42.28
CA PHE A 353 24.06 23.27 41.56
C PHE A 353 23.83 23.38 40.04
N HIS A 354 22.60 23.16 39.58
CA HIS A 354 22.23 23.32 38.17
C HIS A 354 22.41 24.76 37.70
N VAL A 355 22.05 25.76 38.51
CA VAL A 355 22.28 27.19 38.21
C VAL A 355 23.77 27.48 38.05
N LYS A 356 24.60 27.00 38.98
CA LYS A 356 26.06 27.17 38.93
C LYS A 356 26.66 26.52 37.68
N MET A 357 26.28 25.28 37.37
CA MET A 357 26.77 24.55 36.20
C MET A 357 26.31 25.18 34.89
N THR A 358 25.08 25.69 34.84
CA THR A 358 24.55 26.37 33.64
C THR A 358 25.30 27.68 33.37
N LYS A 359 25.56 28.49 34.40
CA LYS A 359 26.38 29.71 34.28
C LYS A 359 27.81 29.40 33.84
N LEU A 360 28.42 28.35 34.42
CA LEU A 360 29.77 27.92 34.07
C LEU A 360 29.84 27.47 32.61
N ASN A 361 28.94 26.59 32.17
CA ASN A 361 28.91 26.11 30.78
C ASN A 361 28.63 27.24 29.78
N TRP A 362 27.85 28.24 30.17
CA TRP A 362 27.61 29.42 29.33
C TRP A 362 28.85 30.31 29.22
N SER A 363 29.58 30.54 30.31
CA SER A 363 30.76 31.41 30.34
C SER A 363 32.00 30.77 29.69
N THR A 364 32.13 29.45 29.78
CA THR A 364 33.28 28.70 29.23
C THR A 364 33.07 28.27 27.78
N SER A 365 31.84 28.28 27.26
CA SER A 365 31.59 27.95 25.85
C SER A 365 31.96 29.10 24.92
N ASN A 366 32.76 28.82 23.89
CA ASN A 366 33.10 29.76 22.83
C ASN A 366 32.07 29.75 21.68
N TYR A 367 30.78 29.61 22.00
CA TYR A 367 29.71 29.49 21.01
C TYR A 367 29.17 30.87 20.63
N SER A 368 28.67 30.99 19.39
CA SER A 368 28.11 32.25 18.88
C SER A 368 26.88 32.65 19.66
N ILE A 369 26.83 33.91 20.10
CA ILE A 369 25.67 34.47 20.81
C ILE A 369 24.60 34.82 19.78
N LYS A 370 23.41 34.23 19.95
CA LYS A 370 22.24 34.41 19.09
C LYS A 370 20.98 34.47 19.94
N ASN A 371 20.06 35.37 19.64
CA ASN A 371 18.77 35.39 20.35
C ASN A 371 17.95 34.13 19.97
N ARG A 372 16.89 33.83 20.74
CA ARG A 372 16.09 32.62 20.53
C ARG A 372 15.45 32.51 19.15
N ASP A 373 15.06 33.62 18.53
CA ASP A 373 14.45 33.62 17.19
C ASP A 373 15.50 33.34 16.12
N GLU A 374 16.70 33.92 16.22
CA GLU A 374 17.81 33.59 15.31
C GLU A 374 18.21 32.11 15.41
N ILE A 375 18.27 31.54 16.63
CA ILE A 375 18.57 30.12 16.82
C ILE A 375 17.46 29.25 16.20
N LYS A 376 16.20 29.66 16.37
CA LYS A 376 15.06 28.96 15.78
C LYS A 376 15.15 28.92 14.26
N ASP A 377 15.46 30.04 13.62
CA ASP A 377 15.57 30.13 12.17
C ASP A 377 16.74 29.29 11.64
N LEU A 378 17.87 29.26 12.35
CA LEU A 378 19.01 28.42 12.02
C LEU A 378 18.69 26.92 12.15
N ILE A 379 18.01 26.51 13.23
CA ILE A 379 17.55 25.14 13.41
C ILE A 379 16.58 24.76 12.28
N HIS A 380 15.65 25.65 11.93
CA HIS A 380 14.72 25.42 10.83
C HIS A 380 15.44 25.24 9.49
N TYR A 381 16.41 26.10 9.18
CA TYR A 381 17.24 26.00 7.98
C TYR A 381 17.97 24.65 7.90
N HIS A 382 18.64 24.25 8.97
CA HIS A 382 19.36 22.96 8.99
C HIS A 382 18.40 21.77 8.94
N ALA A 383 17.27 21.81 9.64
CA ALA A 383 16.27 20.76 9.60
C ALA A 383 15.60 20.61 8.22
N ALA A 384 15.37 21.72 7.50
CA ALA A 384 14.81 21.71 6.15
C ALA A 384 15.77 21.10 5.11
N ASN A 385 17.07 21.38 5.24
CA ASN A 385 18.10 20.85 4.32
C ASN A 385 18.47 19.38 4.59
N ILE A 386 18.09 18.81 5.74
CA ILE A 386 18.21 17.36 5.99
C ILE A 386 17.24 16.57 5.10
N ASN A 387 16.20 17.22 4.53
CA ASN A 387 15.16 16.58 3.72
C ASN A 387 15.31 16.78 2.20
N THR A 388 16.34 17.48 1.70
CA THR A 388 16.41 17.83 0.27
C THR A 388 17.08 16.80 -0.64
N ASP A 389 17.83 15.83 -0.09
CA ASP A 389 18.49 14.78 -0.88
C ASP A 389 17.72 13.44 -0.91
N ASN A 390 16.59 13.35 -0.22
CA ASN A 390 15.69 12.19 -0.31
C ASN A 390 14.31 12.64 -0.77
N GLU A 391 13.83 12.01 -1.84
CA GLU A 391 12.48 12.09 -2.41
C GLU A 391 11.42 12.54 -1.39
N LEU A 392 10.63 13.54 -1.78
CA LEU A 392 9.38 13.97 -1.14
C LEU A 392 8.47 12.77 -0.79
N LYS A 393 8.72 12.11 0.34
CA LYS A 393 7.80 11.17 0.96
C LYS A 393 6.89 11.97 1.88
N VAL A 394 5.90 12.59 1.27
CA VAL A 394 4.78 13.22 1.96
C VAL A 394 3.95 12.12 2.63
N ASP A 395 4.29 11.73 3.86
CA ASP A 395 3.38 10.96 4.72
C ASP A 395 2.44 11.93 5.46
N VAL A 396 1.57 12.60 4.70
CA VAL A 396 0.46 13.37 5.28
C VAL A 396 -0.85 12.79 4.79
N ARG A 397 -1.26 11.70 5.46
CA ARG A 397 -2.60 11.11 5.28
C ARG A 397 -3.65 12.19 5.51
N SER A 398 -4.40 12.52 4.45
CA SER A 398 -5.46 13.53 4.54
C SER A 398 -6.60 13.09 5.46
N THR A 399 -7.47 14.02 5.84
CA THR A 399 -8.68 13.69 6.60
C THR A 399 -9.60 12.78 5.79
N GLU A 400 -9.65 12.95 4.46
CA GLU A 400 -10.35 12.08 3.52
C GLU A 400 -9.77 10.67 3.56
N TYR A 401 -8.45 10.52 3.42
CA TYR A 401 -7.76 9.21 3.51
C TYR A 401 -8.09 8.49 4.81
N THR A 402 -7.86 9.17 5.94
CA THR A 402 -8.09 8.59 7.27
C THR A 402 -9.55 8.20 7.44
N SER A 403 -10.47 9.06 6.99
CA SER A 403 -11.90 8.79 7.10
C SER A 403 -12.40 7.67 6.19
N LEU A 404 -11.79 7.46 5.00
CA LEU A 404 -12.07 6.28 4.20
C LEU A 404 -11.74 5.03 4.98
N TRP A 405 -10.59 4.96 5.67
CA TRP A 405 -10.14 3.73 6.33
C TRP A 405 -10.74 3.51 7.72
N ASP A 406 -11.01 4.58 8.47
CA ASP A 406 -11.52 4.51 9.84
C ASP A 406 -13.04 4.37 9.92
N THR A 407 -13.78 4.62 8.83
CA THR A 407 -15.25 4.48 8.88
C THR A 407 -15.63 3.00 9.04
N PRO A 408 -16.35 2.59 10.10
CA PRO A 408 -16.77 1.20 10.27
C PRO A 408 -17.70 0.73 9.15
N ILE A 409 -17.71 -0.57 8.85
CA ILE A 409 -18.54 -1.11 7.77
C ILE A 409 -20.03 -0.88 8.04
N GLU A 410 -20.47 -0.90 9.29
CA GLU A 410 -21.85 -0.66 9.71
C GLU A 410 -22.32 0.77 9.38
N LYS A 411 -21.38 1.71 9.25
CA LYS A 411 -21.65 3.10 8.87
C LYS A 411 -21.53 3.36 7.36
N SER A 412 -21.13 2.35 6.59
CA SER A 412 -21.07 2.46 5.12
C SER A 412 -22.43 2.14 4.48
N TYR A 413 -22.60 2.52 3.21
CA TYR A 413 -23.82 2.30 2.43
C TYR A 413 -23.56 1.38 1.24
N ASP A 414 -24.52 0.53 0.90
CA ASP A 414 -24.45 -0.27 -0.33
C ASP A 414 -24.65 0.66 -1.52
N LEU A 415 -23.76 0.59 -2.51
CA LEU A 415 -23.80 1.48 -3.67
C LEU A 415 -25.12 1.34 -4.44
N TRP A 416 -25.60 0.12 -4.66
CA TRP A 416 -26.82 -0.14 -5.42
C TRP A 416 -28.07 0.30 -4.66
N GLU A 417 -28.11 0.12 -3.34
CA GLU A 417 -29.16 0.66 -2.48
C GLU A 417 -29.17 2.19 -2.51
N MET A 418 -27.99 2.81 -2.49
CA MET A 418 -27.86 4.26 -2.44
C MET A 418 -28.17 4.94 -3.78
N TYR A 419 -27.85 4.33 -4.93
CA TYR A 419 -27.94 4.96 -6.25
C TYR A 419 -28.90 4.29 -7.24
N GLY A 420 -29.20 3.00 -7.11
CA GLY A 420 -29.81 2.18 -8.18
C GLY A 420 -31.25 2.53 -8.58
N SER A 421 -31.88 3.51 -7.96
CA SER A 421 -33.20 4.04 -8.37
C SER A 421 -33.23 5.57 -8.41
N LYS A 422 -32.06 6.21 -8.42
CA LYS A 422 -31.91 7.67 -8.47
C LYS A 422 -31.57 8.11 -9.89
N THR A 423 -31.74 9.41 -10.13
CA THR A 423 -31.25 10.06 -11.35
C THR A 423 -29.75 9.81 -11.51
N PRO A 424 -29.26 9.48 -12.72
CA PRO A 424 -27.86 9.27 -12.98
C PRO A 424 -26.99 10.43 -12.48
N THR A 425 -25.96 10.09 -11.72
CA THR A 425 -25.02 11.04 -11.13
C THR A 425 -23.66 10.36 -10.99
N ARG A 426 -22.62 11.15 -10.67
CA ARG A 426 -21.28 10.62 -10.47
C ARG A 426 -21.21 9.82 -9.19
N ILE A 427 -20.53 8.68 -9.26
CA ILE A 427 -20.21 7.86 -8.09
C ILE A 427 -18.70 7.97 -7.83
N PRO A 428 -18.26 8.43 -6.64
CA PRO A 428 -16.83 8.51 -6.33
C PRO A 428 -16.29 7.10 -6.06
N VAL A 429 -15.74 6.47 -7.10
CA VAL A 429 -15.21 5.10 -7.02
C VAL A 429 -13.83 5.14 -6.37
N ILE A 430 -13.65 4.29 -5.35
CA ILE A 430 -12.38 4.05 -4.66
C ILE A 430 -12.19 2.54 -4.56
N PRO A 431 -11.37 1.91 -5.42
CA PRO A 431 -11.37 0.45 -5.56
C PRO A 431 -10.66 -0.27 -4.42
N TRP A 432 -9.88 0.43 -3.58
CA TRP A 432 -8.96 -0.20 -2.62
C TRP A 432 -9.62 -0.73 -1.35
N ARG A 433 -10.79 -0.19 -0.97
CA ARG A 433 -11.48 -0.62 0.24
C ARG A 433 -12.64 -1.53 -0.13
N VAL A 434 -12.40 -2.84 -0.05
CA VAL A 434 -13.35 -3.87 -0.49
C VAL A 434 -14.18 -4.44 0.65
N SER A 435 -15.32 -5.05 0.29
CA SER A 435 -16.23 -5.68 1.24
C SER A 435 -16.91 -6.89 0.62
N ASN A 436 -17.12 -7.93 1.43
CA ASN A 436 -17.98 -9.04 1.06
C ASN A 436 -19.47 -8.62 0.91
N LEU A 437 -19.88 -7.41 1.29
CA LEU A 437 -21.25 -6.92 1.09
C LEU A 437 -21.47 -6.28 -0.29
N GLY A 438 -20.47 -6.27 -1.16
CA GLY A 438 -20.51 -5.56 -2.44
C GLY A 438 -19.75 -4.24 -2.42
N PRO A 439 -19.80 -3.48 -3.53
CA PRO A 439 -19.28 -2.11 -3.54
C PRO A 439 -19.99 -1.23 -2.49
N ARG A 440 -19.20 -0.57 -1.64
CA ARG A 440 -19.68 0.23 -0.50
C ARG A 440 -19.21 1.68 -0.62
N ILE A 441 -20.00 2.58 -0.05
CA ILE A 441 -19.65 3.98 0.15
C ILE A 441 -19.42 4.16 1.63
N TYR A 442 -18.15 4.33 2.00
CA TYR A 442 -17.76 4.39 3.40
C TYR A 442 -18.04 5.75 4.03
N LYS A 443 -17.84 6.84 3.30
CA LYS A 443 -18.17 8.18 3.77
C LYS A 443 -18.64 9.05 2.61
N ASN A 444 -19.68 9.83 2.85
CA ASN A 444 -20.20 10.78 1.88
C ASN A 444 -19.23 11.95 1.69
N GLY A 445 -19.10 12.40 0.45
CA GLY A 445 -18.25 13.55 0.10
C GLY A 445 -16.76 13.23 -0.06
N LEU A 446 -16.37 11.94 -0.04
CA LEU A 446 -15.00 11.57 -0.41
C LEU A 446 -14.77 11.87 -1.90
N PRO A 447 -13.67 12.54 -2.28
CA PRO A 447 -13.27 12.63 -3.67
C PRO A 447 -12.97 11.23 -4.24
N PRO A 448 -13.18 11.00 -5.55
CA PRO A 448 -12.80 9.76 -6.21
C PRO A 448 -11.30 9.47 -6.09
N GLN A 449 -10.90 8.20 -6.23
CA GLN A 449 -9.49 7.82 -6.35
C GLN A 449 -8.86 8.49 -7.59
N LEU A 450 -7.63 9.03 -7.48
CA LEU A 450 -6.88 9.45 -8.68
C LEU A 450 -6.46 8.23 -9.50
N PHE A 451 -6.57 8.32 -10.82
CA PHE A 451 -6.20 7.25 -11.75
C PHE A 451 -4.95 7.63 -12.56
N PRO A 452 -4.31 6.69 -13.25
CA PRO A 452 -3.14 7.02 -14.06
C PRO A 452 -3.47 8.02 -15.17
N ASN A 453 -2.46 8.78 -15.54
CA ASN A 453 -2.49 9.67 -16.69
C ASN A 453 -2.64 8.82 -17.96
N THR A 454 -3.53 9.23 -18.86
CA THR A 454 -3.77 8.51 -20.11
C THR A 454 -2.93 9.07 -21.24
N THR A 455 -2.88 8.36 -22.36
CA THR A 455 -2.19 8.77 -23.59
C THR A 455 -3.12 8.75 -24.81
N ILE A 456 -4.34 8.26 -24.64
CA ILE A 456 -5.31 8.06 -25.73
C ILE A 456 -5.64 9.34 -26.50
N MET A 457 -5.79 10.49 -25.84
CA MET A 457 -6.25 11.69 -26.53
C MET A 457 -5.16 12.20 -27.46
N LYS A 458 -3.92 12.28 -26.99
CA LYS A 458 -2.76 12.63 -27.84
C LYS A 458 -2.50 11.59 -28.92
N ARG A 459 -2.52 10.30 -28.59
CA ARG A 459 -2.30 9.21 -29.58
C ARG A 459 -3.32 9.21 -30.70
N LEU A 460 -4.58 9.55 -30.41
CA LEU A 460 -5.67 9.58 -31.38
C LEU A 460 -5.96 10.99 -31.93
N ASN A 461 -5.13 11.98 -31.61
CA ASN A 461 -5.31 13.38 -32.00
C ASN A 461 -6.71 13.95 -31.65
N ILE A 462 -7.20 13.61 -30.46
CA ILE A 462 -8.44 14.14 -29.87
C ILE A 462 -8.08 15.41 -29.09
N SER A 463 -8.77 16.52 -29.35
CA SER A 463 -8.47 17.80 -28.66
C SER A 463 -8.67 17.71 -27.15
N LEU A 464 -7.75 18.34 -26.40
CA LEU A 464 -7.72 18.37 -24.94
C LEU A 464 -8.69 19.40 -24.33
N ASP A 465 -9.29 20.27 -25.15
CA ASP A 465 -10.20 21.36 -24.70
C ASP A 465 -11.45 20.85 -23.94
N GLY A 466 -11.68 19.54 -23.94
CA GLY A 466 -12.72 18.88 -23.16
C GLY A 466 -12.27 18.37 -21.79
N LEU A 467 -11.04 18.60 -21.34
CA LEU A 467 -10.57 18.14 -20.02
C LEU A 467 -11.17 18.99 -18.90
N ASN A 468 -11.85 18.36 -17.94
CA ASN A 468 -12.31 19.00 -16.73
C ASN A 468 -11.21 18.99 -15.67
N THR A 469 -10.60 20.16 -15.47
CA THR A 469 -9.50 20.38 -14.53
C THR A 469 -9.98 20.83 -13.14
N THR A 470 -11.29 20.95 -12.92
CA THR A 470 -11.86 21.43 -11.65
C THR A 470 -12.16 20.31 -10.64
N GLU A 471 -12.09 19.05 -11.09
CA GLU A 471 -12.38 17.88 -10.26
C GLU A 471 -11.20 17.56 -9.33
N ILE A 472 -11.51 17.30 -8.06
CA ILE A 472 -10.53 16.90 -7.05
C ILE A 472 -10.58 15.39 -6.85
N TYR A 473 -9.40 14.78 -6.80
CA TYR A 473 -9.16 13.37 -6.62
C TYR A 473 -8.28 13.13 -5.39
N GLY A 474 -8.46 12.00 -4.71
CA GLY A 474 -7.62 11.59 -3.59
C GLY A 474 -6.78 10.35 -3.92
N ASN A 475 -5.64 10.18 -3.26
CA ASN A 475 -4.91 8.92 -3.33
C ASN A 475 -5.16 8.05 -2.10
N TYR A 476 -5.93 6.98 -2.22
CA TYR A 476 -6.36 6.17 -1.09
C TYR A 476 -5.58 4.86 -0.91
N SER A 477 -4.54 4.63 -1.70
CA SER A 477 -3.70 3.42 -1.62
C SER A 477 -2.23 3.80 -1.58
N GLU A 478 -1.50 3.19 -0.65
CA GLU A 478 -0.05 3.34 -0.53
C GLU A 478 0.72 2.69 -1.68
N PHE A 479 0.08 1.79 -2.45
CA PHE A 479 0.70 1.16 -3.62
C PHE A 479 0.65 2.04 -4.87
N VAL A 480 -0.06 3.17 -4.79
CA VAL A 480 -0.15 4.18 -5.85
C VAL A 480 0.88 5.27 -5.54
N THR A 481 2.04 5.14 -6.17
CA THR A 481 3.13 6.12 -6.08
C THR A 481 3.04 7.12 -7.23
N LEU A 482 3.45 8.35 -6.93
CA LEU A 482 3.47 9.45 -7.89
C LEU A 482 4.92 9.88 -8.12
N SER A 483 5.29 10.06 -9.38
CA SER A 483 6.56 10.66 -9.81
C SER A 483 6.31 11.99 -10.51
N ALA A 484 7.31 12.86 -10.58
CA ALA A 484 7.21 14.08 -11.38
C ALA A 484 7.05 13.72 -12.88
N VAL A 485 6.26 14.53 -13.59
CA VAL A 485 6.18 14.47 -15.05
C VAL A 485 7.53 14.90 -15.62
N SER A 486 8.04 14.17 -16.61
CA SER A 486 9.27 14.49 -17.33
C SER A 486 8.98 15.24 -18.62
N GLU A 487 10.01 15.86 -19.21
CA GLU A 487 9.89 16.54 -20.51
C GLU A 487 9.39 15.59 -21.62
N SER A 488 9.79 14.31 -21.57
CA SER A 488 9.33 13.30 -22.53
C SER A 488 7.83 13.00 -22.42
N ASP A 489 7.27 13.13 -21.22
CA ASP A 489 5.85 12.88 -20.96
C ASP A 489 4.96 14.00 -21.51
N VAL A 490 5.49 15.22 -21.67
CA VAL A 490 4.77 16.37 -22.26
C VAL A 490 4.23 16.02 -23.65
N LYS A 491 4.91 15.14 -24.40
CA LYS A 491 4.49 14.75 -25.75
C LYS A 491 3.49 13.59 -25.77
N THR A 492 3.37 12.83 -24.69
CA THR A 492 2.66 11.54 -24.67
C THR A 492 1.43 11.53 -23.76
N LEU A 493 1.51 12.18 -22.59
CA LEU A 493 0.44 12.17 -21.60
C LEU A 493 -0.64 13.20 -21.91
N ASP A 494 -1.91 12.80 -21.77
CA ASP A 494 -3.08 13.64 -21.99
C ASP A 494 -3.19 14.76 -20.94
N PHE A 495 -2.83 14.46 -19.68
CA PHE A 495 -2.91 15.36 -18.53
C PHE A 495 -1.91 14.97 -17.45
N GLY A 496 -1.64 15.86 -16.49
CA GLY A 496 -0.82 15.67 -15.30
C GLY A 496 -1.63 15.89 -14.02
N TRP A 497 -1.13 15.40 -12.88
CA TRP A 497 -1.75 15.63 -11.58
C TRP A 497 -1.12 16.82 -10.88
N ARG A 498 -1.89 17.88 -10.60
CA ARG A 498 -1.44 19.01 -9.79
C ARG A 498 -1.88 18.80 -8.35
N ALA A 499 -0.97 18.90 -7.39
CA ALA A 499 -1.32 18.87 -5.98
C ALA A 499 -2.13 20.13 -5.59
N VAL A 500 -3.27 19.94 -4.94
CA VAL A 500 -4.16 21.03 -4.47
C VAL A 500 -4.39 20.97 -2.96
N GLY A 501 -3.81 19.97 -2.30
CA GLY A 501 -3.85 19.78 -0.85
C GLY A 501 -3.11 18.52 -0.46
N ASN A 502 -3.13 18.20 0.83
CA ASN A 502 -2.50 16.98 1.33
C ASN A 502 -3.18 15.77 0.69
N ASN A 503 -2.43 15.05 -0.16
CA ASN A 503 -2.90 13.85 -0.84
C ASN A 503 -4.16 14.05 -1.72
N LEU A 504 -4.38 15.30 -2.17
CA LEU A 504 -5.48 15.71 -3.04
C LEU A 504 -4.91 16.35 -4.31
N TYR A 505 -5.49 15.98 -5.45
CA TYR A 505 -4.97 16.30 -6.77
C TYR A 505 -6.07 16.74 -7.71
N ALA A 506 -5.77 17.66 -8.62
CA ALA A 506 -6.62 18.04 -9.73
C ALA A 506 -5.93 17.69 -11.05
N MET A 507 -6.71 17.33 -12.07
CA MET A 507 -6.18 17.16 -13.43
C MET A 507 -5.72 18.53 -13.94
N SER A 508 -4.57 18.57 -14.61
CA SER A 508 -4.06 19.75 -15.29
C SER A 508 -3.57 19.39 -16.68
N GLU A 509 -3.76 20.29 -17.63
CA GLU A 509 -3.09 20.19 -18.92
C GLU A 509 -1.58 20.25 -18.72
N ILE A 510 -0.83 19.48 -19.51
CA ILE A 510 0.64 19.44 -19.48
C ILE A 510 1.17 20.33 -20.59
N SER A 511 2.04 21.26 -20.23
CA SER A 511 2.82 22.12 -21.14
C SER A 511 4.29 22.10 -20.77
N GLU A 512 5.15 22.58 -21.68
CA GLU A 512 6.58 22.78 -21.41
C GLU A 512 6.84 23.74 -20.23
N GLU A 513 5.87 24.61 -19.92
CA GLU A 513 5.98 25.59 -18.84
C GLU A 513 5.60 25.04 -17.47
N ASN A 514 4.74 24.01 -17.39
CA ASN A 514 4.16 23.56 -16.12
C ASN A 514 4.48 22.12 -15.73
N TYR A 515 5.08 21.32 -16.62
CA TYR A 515 5.23 19.88 -16.39
C TYR A 515 6.02 19.54 -15.13
N ALA A 516 7.00 20.36 -14.76
CA ALA A 516 7.82 20.16 -13.56
C ALA A 516 7.03 20.21 -12.24
N GLU A 517 5.84 20.85 -12.24
CA GLU A 517 4.95 20.96 -11.08
C GLU A 517 3.89 19.83 -11.05
N LEU A 518 3.85 18.99 -12.09
CA LEU A 518 2.84 17.97 -12.27
C LEU A 518 3.40 16.60 -11.92
N TYR A 519 2.50 15.73 -11.46
CA TYR A 519 2.79 14.35 -11.11
C TYR A 519 2.12 13.37 -12.08
N LYS A 520 2.70 12.17 -12.18
CA LYS A 520 2.14 11.01 -12.86
C LYS A 520 2.16 9.78 -11.97
N VAL A 521 1.22 8.86 -12.19
CA VAL A 521 1.24 7.55 -11.53
C VAL A 521 2.39 6.71 -12.11
N GLU A 522 3.27 6.18 -11.25
CA GLU A 522 4.41 5.37 -11.68
C GLU A 522 4.00 4.00 -12.21
N ASP A 523 3.22 3.27 -11.42
CA ASP A 523 2.79 1.91 -11.76
C ASP A 523 1.37 1.91 -12.33
N ILE A 524 1.30 2.30 -13.60
CA ILE A 524 0.07 2.33 -14.38
C ILE A 524 -0.63 0.96 -14.41
N LYS A 525 0.15 -0.13 -14.43
CA LYS A 525 -0.39 -1.49 -14.54
C LYS A 525 -1.17 -1.92 -13.31
N PHE A 526 -0.94 -1.30 -12.15
CA PHE A 526 -1.71 -1.57 -10.93
C PHE A 526 -3.20 -1.20 -11.06
N PHE A 527 -3.56 -0.35 -12.03
CA PHE A 527 -4.94 0.05 -12.29
C PHE A 527 -5.59 -0.73 -13.44
N MET A 528 -4.85 -1.61 -14.13
CA MET A 528 -5.35 -2.35 -15.29
C MET A 528 -6.45 -3.34 -14.86
N GLY A 529 -7.67 -3.09 -15.35
CA GLY A 529 -8.91 -3.76 -14.96
C GLY A 529 -9.84 -2.92 -14.08
N CYS A 530 -9.40 -1.77 -13.58
CA CYS A 530 -10.23 -0.87 -12.78
C CYS A 530 -11.33 -0.18 -13.60
N GLY A 531 -11.22 -0.09 -14.93
CA GLY A 531 -12.32 0.40 -15.79
C GLY A 531 -13.59 -0.45 -15.67
N SER A 532 -13.45 -1.76 -15.46
CA SER A 532 -14.59 -2.64 -15.14
C SER A 532 -15.25 -2.26 -13.81
N VAL A 533 -14.47 -1.90 -12.79
CA VAL A 533 -14.99 -1.46 -11.49
C VAL A 533 -15.79 -0.17 -11.63
N ILE A 534 -15.24 0.79 -12.40
CA ILE A 534 -15.90 2.08 -12.69
C ILE A 534 -17.23 1.87 -13.41
N THR A 535 -17.23 1.10 -14.49
CA THR A 535 -18.42 0.89 -15.31
C THR A 535 -19.48 0.07 -14.58
N ALA A 536 -19.09 -0.92 -13.77
CA ALA A 536 -20.00 -1.69 -12.94
C ALA A 536 -20.63 -0.85 -11.80
N ALA A 537 -19.89 0.09 -11.21
CA ALA A 537 -20.44 1.04 -10.24
C ALA A 537 -21.57 1.87 -10.86
N HIS A 538 -21.39 2.37 -12.08
CA HIS A 538 -22.40 3.19 -12.76
C HIS A 538 -23.52 2.37 -13.43
N ALA A 539 -23.34 1.05 -13.60
CA ALA A 539 -24.38 0.16 -14.10
C ALA A 539 -25.63 0.14 -13.19
N CYS A 540 -25.52 0.63 -11.95
CA CYS A 540 -26.65 0.71 -11.03
C CYS A 540 -27.82 1.55 -11.54
N PHE A 541 -27.56 2.53 -12.40
CA PHE A 541 -28.59 3.39 -12.96
C PHE A 541 -29.43 2.71 -14.06
N GLY A 542 -29.01 1.55 -14.56
CA GLY A 542 -29.78 0.80 -15.57
C GLY A 542 -29.90 1.49 -16.93
N LEU A 543 -28.98 2.41 -17.26
CA LEU A 543 -28.98 3.09 -18.56
C LEU A 543 -28.72 2.11 -19.71
N GLY A 544 -29.53 2.20 -20.77
CA GLY A 544 -29.46 1.26 -21.88
C GLY A 544 -30.03 -0.13 -21.55
N ARG A 545 -30.72 -0.28 -20.41
CA ARG A 545 -31.26 -1.56 -19.91
C ARG A 545 -32.77 -1.55 -19.67
N SER A 546 -33.49 -0.51 -20.09
CA SER A 546 -34.95 -0.57 -20.11
C SER A 546 -35.44 -1.62 -21.12
N ASN A 547 -36.66 -2.12 -20.95
CA ASN A 547 -37.23 -3.13 -21.86
C ASN A 547 -37.20 -2.65 -23.33
N ASP A 548 -37.56 -1.39 -23.56
CA ASP A 548 -37.61 -0.81 -24.90
C ASP A 548 -36.21 -0.68 -25.52
N GLU A 549 -35.21 -0.27 -24.73
CA GLU A 549 -33.81 -0.23 -25.19
C GLU A 549 -33.27 -1.63 -25.47
N LEU A 550 -33.57 -2.61 -24.62
CA LEU A 550 -33.14 -4.01 -24.82
C LEU A 550 -33.76 -4.64 -26.05
N LEU A 551 -35.05 -4.38 -26.31
CA LEU A 551 -35.73 -4.85 -27.53
C LEU A 551 -35.10 -4.22 -28.78
N PHE A 552 -34.83 -2.92 -28.75
CA PHE A 552 -34.16 -2.23 -29.85
C PHE A 552 -32.74 -2.74 -30.10
N GLN A 553 -31.97 -2.97 -29.03
CA GLN A 553 -30.63 -3.55 -29.12
C GLN A 553 -30.68 -4.99 -29.67
N LEU A 554 -31.67 -5.78 -29.26
CA LEU A 554 -31.87 -7.14 -29.75
C LEU A 554 -32.22 -7.15 -31.24
N GLU A 555 -33.14 -6.31 -31.67
CA GLU A 555 -33.51 -6.17 -33.08
C GLU A 555 -32.29 -5.78 -33.94
N ARG A 556 -31.52 -4.79 -33.50
CA ARG A 556 -30.27 -4.41 -34.19
C ARG A 556 -29.25 -5.55 -34.21
N LYS A 557 -29.12 -6.31 -33.13
CA LYS A 557 -28.24 -7.50 -33.07
C LYS A 557 -28.70 -8.58 -34.05
N MET A 558 -30.01 -8.82 -34.17
CA MET A 558 -30.55 -9.77 -35.14
C MET A 558 -30.31 -9.31 -36.59
N ASN A 559 -30.39 -8.00 -36.86
CA ASN A 559 -30.23 -7.45 -38.20
C ASN A 559 -28.77 -7.30 -38.64
N THR A 560 -27.86 -6.99 -37.70
CA THR A 560 -26.45 -6.67 -38.02
C THR A 560 -25.46 -7.73 -37.58
N GLY A 561 -25.87 -8.68 -36.74
CA GLY A 561 -24.99 -9.65 -36.07
C GLY A 561 -24.22 -9.07 -34.87
N HIS A 562 -24.29 -7.75 -34.62
CA HIS A 562 -23.47 -7.08 -33.60
C HIS A 562 -24.32 -6.54 -32.45
N GLY A 563 -23.85 -6.77 -31.21
CA GLY A 563 -24.48 -6.27 -29.99
C GLY A 563 -24.21 -4.79 -29.71
N THR A 564 -24.22 -4.42 -28.43
CA THR A 564 -23.84 -3.09 -27.94
C THR A 564 -23.02 -3.24 -26.66
N SER A 565 -22.02 -2.38 -26.46
CA SER A 565 -21.24 -2.38 -25.22
C SER A 565 -21.98 -1.61 -24.11
N GLY A 566 -22.60 -2.35 -23.19
CA GLY A 566 -23.28 -1.74 -22.04
C GLY A 566 -22.33 -1.05 -21.05
N HIS A 567 -21.08 -1.51 -20.94
CA HIS A 567 -20.07 -0.85 -20.10
C HIS A 567 -19.75 0.55 -20.62
N MET A 568 -19.64 0.70 -21.95
CA MET A 568 -19.38 2.00 -22.56
C MET A 568 -20.55 2.97 -22.34
N ILE A 569 -21.80 2.50 -22.44
CA ILE A 569 -23.00 3.32 -22.14
C ILE A 569 -22.94 3.87 -20.70
N ALA A 570 -22.55 3.06 -19.72
CA ALA A 570 -22.44 3.50 -18.33
C ALA A 570 -21.20 4.38 -18.05
N SER A 571 -20.11 4.22 -18.83
CA SER A 571 -18.82 4.84 -18.57
C SER A 571 -18.84 6.37 -18.56
N VAL A 572 -19.69 6.99 -19.38
CA VAL A 572 -19.75 8.47 -19.51
C VAL A 572 -20.27 9.16 -18.25
N LEU A 573 -20.86 8.42 -17.32
CA LEU A 573 -21.29 8.93 -16.01
C LEU A 573 -20.14 9.07 -15.00
N ALA A 574 -18.98 8.48 -15.28
CA ALA A 574 -17.85 8.51 -14.36
C ALA A 574 -17.20 9.90 -14.25
N PHE A 575 -16.38 10.07 -13.22
CA PHE A 575 -15.43 11.18 -13.15
C PHE A 575 -14.46 11.12 -14.33
N GLN A 576 -13.92 12.27 -14.74
CA GLN A 576 -13.26 12.33 -16.04
C GLN A 576 -11.99 11.48 -16.11
N SER A 577 -11.15 11.44 -15.08
CA SER A 577 -9.96 10.58 -15.08
C SER A 577 -10.32 9.10 -15.13
N HIS A 578 -11.39 8.69 -14.44
CA HIS A 578 -11.90 7.32 -14.46
C HIS A 578 -12.42 6.92 -15.84
N PHE A 579 -13.16 7.83 -16.47
CA PHE A 579 -13.68 7.63 -17.82
C PHE A 579 -12.54 7.52 -18.84
N LEU A 580 -11.55 8.41 -18.79
CA LEU A 580 -10.38 8.35 -19.68
C LEU A 580 -9.61 7.05 -19.47
N TRP A 581 -9.42 6.61 -18.23
CA TRP A 581 -8.77 5.34 -17.94
C TRP A 581 -9.52 4.13 -18.51
N TYR A 582 -10.86 4.12 -18.43
CA TYR A 582 -11.67 3.10 -19.10
C TYR A 582 -11.41 3.08 -20.62
N LEU A 583 -11.31 4.25 -21.25
CA LEU A 583 -10.98 4.33 -22.68
C LEU A 583 -9.54 3.86 -22.99
N GLU A 584 -8.57 4.12 -22.10
CA GLU A 584 -7.20 3.59 -22.20
C GLU A 584 -7.22 2.05 -22.17
N GLU A 585 -7.96 1.45 -21.25
CA GLU A 585 -8.10 -0.02 -21.18
C GLU A 585 -8.76 -0.59 -22.45
N VAL A 586 -9.79 0.08 -22.98
CA VAL A 586 -10.41 -0.30 -24.25
C VAL A 586 -9.41 -0.20 -25.40
N PHE A 587 -8.63 0.87 -25.46
CA PHE A 587 -7.62 1.09 -26.49
C PHE A 587 -6.55 0.00 -26.45
N GLU A 588 -5.98 -0.27 -25.29
CA GLU A 588 -4.94 -1.29 -25.10
C GLU A 588 -5.48 -2.70 -25.40
N ASN A 589 -6.70 -3.04 -24.97
CA ASN A 589 -7.34 -4.32 -25.34
C ASN A 589 -7.56 -4.44 -26.85
N PHE A 590 -8.07 -3.39 -27.48
CA PHE A 590 -8.38 -3.40 -28.91
C PHE A 590 -7.12 -3.61 -29.76
N HIS A 591 -6.01 -2.96 -29.42
CA HIS A 591 -4.76 -3.05 -30.20
C HIS A 591 -3.95 -4.31 -29.87
N SER A 592 -3.93 -4.74 -28.60
CA SER A 592 -3.13 -5.90 -28.20
C SER A 592 -3.85 -7.24 -28.41
N GLY A 593 -5.19 -7.23 -28.44
CA GLY A 593 -6.02 -8.42 -28.38
C GLY A 593 -5.88 -9.21 -27.08
N LYS A 594 -5.27 -8.62 -26.03
CA LYS A 594 -5.01 -9.25 -24.74
C LYS A 594 -5.99 -8.75 -23.69
N SER A 595 -6.14 -9.53 -22.62
CA SER A 595 -6.88 -9.13 -21.42
C SER A 595 -6.40 -7.78 -20.89
N VAL A 596 -7.33 -7.00 -20.35
CA VAL A 596 -7.02 -5.76 -19.61
C VAL A 596 -6.51 -6.04 -18.21
N TYR A 597 -6.54 -7.28 -17.72
CA TYR A 597 -6.00 -7.60 -16.41
C TYR A 597 -4.54 -8.05 -16.54
N VAL A 598 -3.75 -7.73 -15.53
CA VAL A 598 -2.33 -8.09 -15.46
C VAL A 598 -2.14 -9.59 -15.17
N THR A 599 -3.16 -10.21 -14.58
CA THR A 599 -3.16 -11.63 -14.20
C THR A 599 -4.20 -12.42 -15.00
N LYS A 600 -4.13 -13.75 -14.92
CA LYS A 600 -5.11 -14.62 -15.56
C LYS A 600 -6.40 -14.65 -14.73
N PHE A 601 -7.47 -14.12 -15.33
CA PHE A 601 -8.83 -14.29 -14.85
C PHE A 601 -9.64 -15.19 -15.77
N ASN A 602 -10.73 -15.74 -15.24
CA ASN A 602 -11.70 -16.48 -16.02
C ASN A 602 -12.60 -15.50 -16.77
N GLU A 603 -12.17 -15.10 -17.96
CA GLU A 603 -12.94 -14.20 -18.83
C GLU A 603 -13.89 -14.97 -19.76
N PRO A 604 -15.04 -14.37 -20.11
CA PRO A 604 -16.06 -15.03 -20.96
C PRO A 604 -15.63 -15.24 -22.42
N GLY A 605 -14.49 -14.71 -22.86
CA GLY A 605 -13.97 -14.89 -24.22
C GLY A 605 -12.47 -14.62 -24.29
N SER A 606 -11.82 -15.14 -25.32
CA SER A 606 -10.44 -14.81 -25.70
C SER A 606 -10.43 -13.70 -26.76
N GLY A 607 -9.61 -12.65 -26.59
CA GLY A 607 -9.43 -11.59 -27.58
C GLY A 607 -10.02 -10.24 -27.17
N ALA A 608 -10.40 -9.42 -28.14
CA ALA A 608 -11.03 -8.12 -27.88
C ALA A 608 -12.37 -8.29 -27.15
N TYR A 609 -12.61 -7.48 -26.11
CA TYR A 609 -13.83 -7.52 -25.30
C TYR A 609 -15.09 -7.23 -26.11
N HIS A 610 -14.99 -6.30 -27.04
CA HIS A 610 -16.04 -5.88 -27.95
C HIS A 610 -15.47 -5.56 -29.32
N THR A 611 -16.27 -5.79 -30.34
CA THR A 611 -15.96 -5.35 -31.71
C THR A 611 -16.15 -3.84 -31.85
N ILE A 612 -15.49 -3.22 -32.84
CA ILE A 612 -15.71 -1.80 -33.15
C ILE A 612 -17.18 -1.48 -33.47
N HIS A 613 -17.90 -2.44 -34.06
CA HIS A 613 -19.33 -2.31 -34.33
C HIS A 613 -20.17 -2.20 -33.04
N GLU A 614 -19.81 -2.95 -32.00
CA GLU A 614 -20.49 -2.88 -30.70
C GLU A 614 -20.22 -1.55 -29.99
N TYR A 615 -19.03 -0.98 -30.13
CA TYR A 615 -18.74 0.37 -29.64
C TYR A 615 -19.49 1.45 -30.41
N ARG A 616 -19.58 1.35 -31.74
CA ARG A 616 -20.40 2.26 -32.56
C ARG A 616 -21.88 2.18 -32.20
N ASN A 617 -22.39 0.98 -31.93
CA ASN A 617 -23.75 0.77 -31.45
C ASN A 617 -23.96 1.38 -30.05
N ALA A 618 -22.97 1.31 -29.16
CA ALA A 618 -23.02 1.96 -27.86
C ALA A 618 -23.12 3.49 -28.00
N ILE A 619 -22.36 4.11 -28.91
CA ILE A 619 -22.47 5.54 -29.23
C ILE A 619 -23.87 5.91 -29.71
N HIS A 620 -24.44 5.11 -30.61
CA HIS A 620 -25.81 5.32 -31.07
C HIS A 620 -26.82 5.27 -29.90
N ASP A 621 -26.69 4.28 -29.02
CA ASP A 621 -27.56 4.15 -27.85
C ASP A 621 -27.39 5.32 -26.88
N MET A 622 -26.15 5.78 -26.65
CA MET A 622 -25.87 6.95 -25.82
C MET A 622 -26.51 8.23 -26.37
N LYS A 623 -26.44 8.48 -27.68
CA LYS A 623 -27.11 9.63 -28.32
C LYS A 623 -28.62 9.62 -28.12
N ARG A 624 -29.22 8.43 -28.19
CA ARG A 624 -30.65 8.25 -27.92
C ARG A 624 -30.98 8.54 -26.45
N SER A 625 -30.17 8.04 -25.51
CA SER A 625 -30.34 8.34 -24.08
C SER A 625 -30.16 9.83 -23.76
N ASP A 626 -29.23 10.53 -24.42
CA ASP A 626 -29.05 11.98 -24.27
C ASP A 626 -30.24 12.78 -24.83
N THR A 627 -30.75 12.37 -26.00
CA THR A 627 -31.97 12.97 -26.60
C THR A 627 -33.17 12.86 -25.66
N ASN A 628 -33.27 11.74 -24.94
CA ASN A 628 -34.27 11.50 -23.90
C ASN A 628 -33.96 12.20 -22.57
N LYS A 629 -32.91 13.02 -22.50
CA LYS A 629 -32.44 13.77 -21.32
C LYS A 629 -32.11 12.88 -20.12
N LEU A 630 -31.69 11.63 -20.36
CA LEU A 630 -31.27 10.72 -19.30
C LEU A 630 -29.86 11.05 -18.80
N TYR A 631 -29.01 11.62 -19.66
CA TYR A 631 -27.66 12.03 -19.27
C TYR A 631 -27.64 13.41 -18.60
N PRO A 632 -26.99 13.53 -17.43
CA PRO A 632 -26.72 14.82 -16.81
C PRO A 632 -25.71 15.61 -17.65
N GLY A 633 -25.69 16.94 -17.49
CA GLY A 633 -24.90 17.84 -18.33
C GLY A 633 -23.40 17.51 -18.39
N TYR A 634 -22.80 17.08 -17.27
CA TYR A 634 -21.39 16.71 -17.23
C TYR A 634 -21.05 15.49 -18.10
N ALA A 635 -22.00 14.55 -18.27
CA ALA A 635 -21.77 13.31 -19.00
C ALA A 635 -21.69 13.53 -20.52
N ARG A 636 -22.24 14.65 -21.01
CA ARG A 636 -22.19 15.01 -22.45
C ARG A 636 -20.77 15.31 -22.92
N ASN A 637 -19.93 15.86 -22.04
CA ASN A 637 -18.53 16.08 -22.35
C ASN A 637 -17.80 14.75 -22.55
N ASN A 638 -17.99 13.80 -21.63
CA ASN A 638 -17.46 12.44 -21.75
C ASN A 638 -18.00 11.73 -23.00
N LEU A 639 -19.29 11.89 -23.31
CA LEU A 639 -19.89 11.36 -24.55
C LEU A 639 -19.18 11.93 -25.79
N GLY A 640 -18.94 13.24 -25.86
CA GLY A 640 -18.22 13.86 -26.97
C GLY A 640 -16.80 13.31 -27.16
N ILE A 641 -16.08 13.08 -26.06
CA ILE A 641 -14.76 12.42 -26.10
C ILE A 641 -14.90 10.96 -26.56
N CYS A 642 -15.89 10.22 -26.05
CA CYS A 642 -16.15 8.83 -26.42
C CYS A 642 -16.47 8.69 -27.92
N GLU A 643 -17.24 9.61 -28.49
CA GLU A 643 -17.57 9.64 -29.91
C GLU A 643 -16.32 9.80 -30.78
N LYS A 644 -15.47 10.78 -30.43
CA LYS A 644 -14.19 11.00 -31.11
C LYS A 644 -13.29 9.77 -30.99
N PHE A 645 -13.21 9.17 -29.80
CA PHE A 645 -12.46 7.94 -29.57
C PHE A 645 -12.91 6.80 -30.49
N VAL A 646 -14.20 6.46 -30.48
CA VAL A 646 -14.73 5.36 -31.30
C VAL A 646 -14.60 5.64 -32.80
N SER A 647 -14.69 6.91 -33.23
CA SER A 647 -14.49 7.29 -34.64
C SER A 647 -13.04 7.12 -35.10
N ASN A 648 -12.07 7.28 -34.20
CA ASN A 648 -10.64 7.16 -34.49
C ASN A 648 -10.10 5.74 -34.32
N LEU A 649 -10.84 4.83 -33.70
CA LEU A 649 -10.52 3.40 -33.74
C LEU A 649 -10.61 2.92 -35.20
N LYS A 650 -9.50 2.43 -35.73
CA LYS A 650 -9.40 1.84 -37.08
C LYS A 650 -9.17 0.35 -36.94
N ILE A 651 -9.78 -0.43 -37.84
CA ILE A 651 -9.54 -1.87 -37.97
C ILE A 651 -8.17 -2.10 -38.58
#